data_AF-G0EJN0-F1
#
_entry.id   AF-G0EJN0-F1
#
_cell.length_a   1.000
_cell.length_b   1.000
_cell.length_c   1.000
_cell.angle_alpha   90.00
_cell.angle_beta   90.00
_cell.angle_gamma   90.00
#
_symmetry.space_group_name_H-M   'P 1'
#
loop_
_entity.id
_entity.type
_entity.pdbx_description
1 polymer ?
#
loop_
_entity_poly.entity_id
_entity_poly.type
_entity_poly.pdbx_seq_one_letter_code
_entity_poly.pdbx_strand_id
1 'polypeptide(L)'
;MKKYKPETKQELEQLVYTDGIKLYDVDTSLITDMSELFHNSTRKDFEGIEDWDVSNVEDMSYMFAHMSYDSFENRSKAKFNHNLNNWNVSKVKHMSFMFYYCQDFNQPLDKWDVSNVQDTFRMFDNCKKFNQPLNSWNVSNVTNMSGMFQVAESFNQPLDKWDVSKVTTMRAMFNYAKAFNQDISNWDVSKVEDMGYMFSICVNFNQPLNDWDVSKIKTMEGMFRNAFKFNQPLDKWNTSKVENMNQMFNEALKFNQPLNSWNVSNVKTMESMFRGTESFNQPLDKWDTKKLKTMFGMFDFAEGYNSFDSLANWDLNKVSEMSNLCFKRYEELPLRIKAYLQAFYGSYKDYLTITKENVKEVYDLISKDTNKKVLSFKKRLESEFSEELSSVTDNYNFKTIEEAEKYVEDNYNKKDDKKVSFINDYKVLIKDKSREVANKVLKYIYLEYLLLKRDVKKLVQIDNIVNLLDKESFINFAKNIYDENNKETAAFIYGIYGGDEAVKNIYKKEHDTKLSLLIIKLNMQSKYALRVLYEIYSNTKKSEVSYEADKLIDEVMEKMDISYNEFQLRFSSDFGFNSQGEKELNKDYKLILNSDYSLSLFDIKNNKELKKIPQNFDEDLKEEITKLRKEIPSFMKNTSSLLAVLLASGEKYSYDLFKEIFIDNAMMNRFASSLIWNLYDKDSNFITTFRYSGDGSYSNCEDEEVKIDDNSFVSLASPIEMDDETINKWRKQLEDYEIAQPLQQLTIIKLDKDNLKSEIEKIDNLEIAYGTFKAFGERYEMYSEYIGYDVVKSYSLESKNGDTFTIDADVNSKTDFHDRVKIDIYFTNENDEEVSKRFIYTLLVLMIWDFRLTDLF
;
A
#
# COMPACT_ATOMS: atom_id res chain seq x y z
N MET A 1 73.70 9.19 -17.50
CA MET A 1 73.13 9.96 -18.63
C MET A 1 71.75 9.38 -18.86
N LYS A 2 70.68 10.20 -18.77
CA LYS A 2 69.32 9.71 -19.00
C LYS A 2 69.20 9.26 -20.46
N LYS A 3 68.54 8.11 -20.70
CA LYS A 3 68.49 7.44 -22.01
C LYS A 3 67.33 7.93 -22.88
N TYR A 4 66.24 8.35 -22.25
CA TYR A 4 65.03 8.81 -22.92
C TYR A 4 64.73 10.24 -22.51
N LYS A 5 64.32 11.07 -23.46
CA LYS A 5 63.93 12.47 -23.21
C LYS A 5 62.65 12.78 -23.99
N PRO A 6 61.47 12.39 -23.48
CA PRO A 6 60.21 12.68 -24.14
C PRO A 6 59.98 14.19 -24.23
N GLU A 7 59.53 14.67 -25.39
CA GLU A 7 59.14 16.06 -25.62
C GLU A 7 57.64 16.28 -25.37
N THR A 8 56.85 15.20 -25.37
CA THR A 8 55.38 15.23 -25.19
C THR A 8 54.91 14.30 -24.08
N LYS A 9 53.73 14.58 -23.52
CA LYS A 9 53.07 13.69 -22.56
C LYS A 9 52.85 12.29 -23.14
N GLN A 10 52.45 12.17 -24.41
CA GLN A 10 52.21 10.87 -25.05
C GLN A 10 53.49 10.04 -25.17
N GLU A 11 54.63 10.68 -25.47
CA GLU A 11 55.92 9.99 -25.47
C GLU A 11 56.31 9.51 -24.07
N LEU A 12 56.11 10.35 -23.04
CA LEU A 12 56.35 9.94 -21.65
C LEU A 12 55.43 8.78 -21.24
N GLU A 13 54.15 8.84 -21.61
CA GLU A 13 53.16 7.79 -21.36
C GLU A 13 53.59 6.45 -21.97
N GLN A 14 54.01 6.45 -23.24
CA GLN A 14 54.53 5.23 -23.89
C GLN A 14 55.74 4.65 -23.15
N LEU A 15 56.64 5.51 -22.67
CA LEU A 15 57.82 5.06 -21.93
C LEU A 15 57.46 4.44 -20.57
N VAL A 16 56.52 5.03 -19.82
CA VAL A 16 56.14 4.50 -18.49
C VAL A 16 55.40 3.16 -18.56
N TYR A 17 54.71 2.89 -19.67
CA TYR A 17 54.00 1.63 -19.94
C TYR A 17 54.84 0.58 -20.69
N THR A 18 56.06 0.92 -21.13
CA THR A 18 56.95 -0.04 -21.79
C THR A 18 57.73 -0.88 -20.76
N ASP A 19 57.60 -2.20 -20.87
CA ASP A 19 58.31 -3.15 -20.00
C ASP A 19 59.83 -2.98 -20.10
N GLY A 20 60.51 -3.01 -18.94
CA GLY A 20 61.97 -2.92 -18.83
C GLY A 20 62.54 -1.49 -18.81
N ILE A 21 61.73 -0.46 -19.07
CA ILE A 21 62.17 0.93 -18.89
C ILE A 21 62.18 1.29 -17.41
N LYS A 22 63.33 1.77 -16.92
CA LYS A 22 63.53 2.24 -15.55
C LYS A 22 63.28 3.74 -15.48
N LEU A 23 62.58 4.22 -14.44
CA LEU A 23 62.16 5.63 -14.39
C LEU A 23 63.36 6.58 -14.24
N TYR A 24 64.46 6.15 -13.62
CA TYR A 24 65.72 6.91 -13.57
C TYR A 24 66.39 7.13 -14.94
N ASP A 25 66.04 6.34 -15.97
CA ASP A 25 66.55 6.51 -17.34
C ASP A 25 65.78 7.60 -18.13
N VAL A 26 64.70 8.16 -17.58
CA VAL A 26 63.80 9.10 -18.26
C VAL A 26 64.01 10.55 -17.81
N ASP A 27 64.24 11.44 -18.76
CA ASP A 27 64.38 12.90 -18.57
C ASP A 27 63.05 13.60 -18.80
N THR A 28 62.35 13.93 -17.71
CA THR A 28 61.05 14.60 -17.73
C THR A 28 61.14 16.12 -17.80
N SER A 29 62.33 16.72 -17.95
CA SER A 29 62.55 18.17 -17.85
C SER A 29 61.77 19.02 -18.87
N LEU A 30 61.30 18.43 -19.98
CA LEU A 30 60.50 19.13 -21.00
C LEU A 30 58.97 19.00 -20.79
N ILE A 31 58.53 18.15 -19.86
CA ILE A 31 57.12 17.79 -19.72
C ILE A 31 56.40 18.83 -18.87
N THR A 32 55.28 19.33 -19.39
CA THR A 32 54.42 20.32 -18.72
C THR A 32 53.10 19.74 -18.23
N ASP A 33 52.71 18.55 -18.68
CA ASP A 33 51.48 17.87 -18.29
C ASP A 33 51.77 16.40 -17.94
N MET A 34 51.50 16.02 -16.70
CA MET A 34 51.61 14.66 -16.18
C MET A 34 50.25 14.10 -15.73
N SER A 35 49.15 14.75 -16.11
CA SER A 35 47.81 14.26 -15.79
C SER A 35 47.62 12.83 -16.30
N GLU A 36 46.97 12.00 -15.49
CA GLU A 36 46.69 10.58 -15.79
C GLU A 36 47.89 9.67 -16.09
N LEU A 37 49.14 10.12 -15.92
CA LEU A 37 50.33 9.38 -16.38
C LEU A 37 50.42 7.93 -15.85
N PHE A 38 50.04 7.72 -14.59
CA PHE A 38 49.96 6.40 -13.95
C PHE A 38 48.53 6.02 -13.54
N HIS A 39 47.52 6.64 -14.14
CA HIS A 39 46.11 6.34 -13.87
C HIS A 39 45.81 4.86 -14.18
N ASN A 40 45.30 4.12 -13.20
CA ASN A 40 45.09 2.66 -13.30
C ASN A 40 46.34 1.87 -13.70
N SER A 41 47.54 2.41 -13.49
CA SER A 41 48.76 1.75 -13.92
C SER A 41 48.97 0.43 -13.17
N THR A 42 49.38 -0.60 -13.92
CA THR A 42 49.75 -1.91 -13.36
C THR A 42 51.24 -1.98 -12.99
N ARG A 43 51.98 -0.88 -13.18
CA ARG A 43 53.41 -0.76 -12.90
C ARG A 43 53.68 -0.99 -11.41
N LYS A 44 54.68 -1.82 -11.10
CA LYS A 44 55.07 -2.16 -9.71
C LYS A 44 56.35 -1.50 -9.25
N ASP A 45 57.21 -1.11 -10.18
CA ASP A 45 58.54 -0.56 -9.92
C ASP A 45 58.57 0.91 -10.30
N PHE A 46 58.65 1.78 -9.30
CA PHE A 46 58.80 3.23 -9.48
C PHE A 46 60.19 3.72 -9.08
N GLU A 47 61.19 2.84 -8.98
CA GLU A 47 62.57 3.24 -8.68
C GLU A 47 63.06 4.34 -9.64
N GLY A 48 63.52 5.46 -9.07
CA GLY A 48 63.98 6.63 -9.81
C GLY A 48 62.91 7.70 -10.10
N ILE A 49 61.64 7.48 -9.72
CA ILE A 49 60.60 8.52 -9.84
C ILE A 49 60.90 9.74 -8.97
N GLU A 50 61.58 9.53 -7.84
CA GLU A 50 62.04 10.55 -6.92
C GLU A 50 63.03 11.54 -7.55
N ASP A 51 63.73 11.13 -8.62
CA ASP A 51 64.75 11.92 -9.35
C ASP A 51 64.20 12.60 -10.63
N TRP A 52 62.88 12.56 -10.83
CA TRP A 52 62.24 13.25 -11.94
C TRP A 52 62.27 14.77 -11.77
N ASP A 53 62.58 15.46 -12.87
CA ASP A 53 62.46 16.91 -12.92
C ASP A 53 61.02 17.25 -13.33
N VAL A 54 60.24 17.69 -12.36
CA VAL A 54 58.84 18.11 -12.55
C VAL A 54 58.67 19.63 -12.48
N SER A 55 59.78 20.39 -12.52
CA SER A 55 59.77 21.85 -12.32
C SER A 55 59.06 22.64 -13.44
N ASN A 56 58.74 21.99 -14.55
CA ASN A 56 57.96 22.55 -15.66
C ASN A 56 56.51 22.06 -15.71
N VAL A 57 56.10 21.14 -14.84
CA VAL A 57 54.76 20.55 -14.84
C VAL A 57 53.73 21.55 -14.28
N GLU A 58 52.64 21.75 -15.00
CA GLU A 58 51.50 22.59 -14.63
C GLU A 58 50.26 21.76 -14.23
N ASP A 59 50.13 20.52 -14.69
CA ASP A 59 48.99 19.63 -14.40
C ASP A 59 49.43 18.23 -13.96
N MET A 60 48.96 17.79 -12.80
CA MET A 60 49.16 16.46 -12.21
C MET A 60 47.84 15.75 -11.89
N SER A 61 46.74 16.20 -12.50
CA SER A 61 45.40 15.66 -12.22
C SER A 61 45.36 14.16 -12.53
N TYR A 62 44.79 13.35 -11.63
CA TYR A 62 44.71 11.89 -11.74
C TYR A 62 46.06 11.16 -11.91
N MET A 63 47.22 11.81 -11.73
CA MET A 63 48.53 11.24 -12.07
C MET A 63 48.75 9.83 -11.49
N PHE A 64 48.34 9.60 -10.24
CA PHE A 64 48.45 8.31 -9.56
C PHE A 64 47.08 7.70 -9.20
N ALA A 65 46.00 8.14 -9.85
CA ALA A 65 44.67 7.68 -9.51
C ALA A 65 44.53 6.15 -9.68
N HIS A 66 43.83 5.51 -8.74
CA HIS A 66 43.54 4.07 -8.69
C HIS A 66 44.76 3.14 -8.57
N MET A 67 45.89 3.65 -8.08
CA MET A 67 47.10 2.83 -7.86
C MET A 67 47.08 1.97 -6.59
N SER A 68 45.91 1.46 -6.21
CA SER A 68 45.73 0.40 -5.20
C SER A 68 44.28 -0.09 -5.02
N TYR A 69 43.37 0.13 -5.99
CA TYR A 69 41.96 -0.24 -5.81
C TYR A 69 41.35 -1.04 -6.95
N ASP A 70 40.56 -2.05 -6.57
CA ASP A 70 39.49 -2.62 -7.37
C ASP A 70 38.21 -2.77 -6.53
N SER A 71 37.05 -2.35 -7.06
CA SER A 71 35.73 -2.61 -6.45
C SER A 71 35.00 -3.82 -7.03
N PHE A 72 35.39 -4.36 -8.19
CA PHE A 72 34.64 -5.41 -8.91
C PHE A 72 35.48 -6.45 -9.70
N GLU A 73 36.73 -6.22 -10.14
CA GLU A 73 37.44 -7.10 -11.10
C GLU A 73 38.94 -7.44 -10.85
N ASN A 74 39.47 -7.28 -9.64
CA ASN A 74 40.86 -7.59 -9.29
C ASN A 74 42.00 -7.06 -10.24
N ARG A 75 42.05 -5.77 -10.59
CA ARG A 75 43.12 -5.12 -11.36
C ARG A 75 43.50 -3.71 -10.88
N SER A 76 44.21 -3.66 -9.77
CA SER A 76 45.49 -2.92 -9.65
C SER A 76 46.26 -3.50 -8.46
N LYS A 77 47.38 -4.19 -8.73
CA LYS A 77 48.30 -4.71 -7.70
C LYS A 77 49.42 -3.72 -7.36
N ALA A 78 49.45 -2.57 -8.02
CA ALA A 78 50.43 -1.53 -7.72
C ALA A 78 50.11 -0.98 -6.32
N LYS A 79 51.14 -0.79 -5.49
CA LYS A 79 51.03 -0.12 -4.19
C LYS A 79 51.86 1.13 -4.28
N PHE A 80 51.24 2.25 -4.65
CA PHE A 80 51.98 3.49 -4.76
C PHE A 80 52.21 4.11 -3.37
N ASN A 81 53.47 4.16 -2.94
CA ASN A 81 53.87 4.78 -1.67
C ASN A 81 55.31 5.31 -1.74
N HIS A 82 55.70 5.90 -2.88
CA HIS A 82 57.05 6.43 -3.10
C HIS A 82 57.20 7.86 -2.59
N ASN A 83 58.38 8.20 -2.07
CA ASN A 83 58.64 9.53 -1.51
C ASN A 83 58.83 10.55 -2.63
N LEU A 84 57.92 11.52 -2.71
CA LEU A 84 57.91 12.59 -3.70
C LEU A 84 58.30 13.96 -3.11
N ASN A 85 58.74 14.02 -1.85
CA ASN A 85 58.95 15.28 -1.14
C ASN A 85 60.05 16.16 -1.74
N ASN A 86 60.92 15.60 -2.61
CA ASN A 86 61.98 16.34 -3.29
C ASN A 86 61.54 17.00 -4.60
N TRP A 87 60.32 16.74 -5.07
CA TRP A 87 59.81 17.33 -6.30
C TRP A 87 59.56 18.84 -6.17
N ASN A 88 59.99 19.59 -7.19
CA ASN A 88 59.65 21.01 -7.32
C ASN A 88 58.30 21.16 -8.03
N VAL A 89 57.21 21.24 -7.26
CA VAL A 89 55.84 21.39 -7.78
C VAL A 89 55.37 22.85 -7.89
N SER A 90 56.28 23.82 -7.78
CA SER A 90 55.93 25.26 -7.70
C SER A 90 55.17 25.80 -8.91
N LYS A 91 55.21 25.14 -10.08
CA LYS A 91 54.42 25.54 -11.27
C LYS A 91 53.08 24.82 -11.41
N VAL A 92 52.80 23.79 -10.60
CA VAL A 92 51.58 22.99 -10.70
C VAL A 92 50.37 23.82 -10.31
N LYS A 93 49.34 23.81 -11.16
CA LYS A 93 48.06 24.51 -10.97
C LYS A 93 46.91 23.55 -10.64
N HIS A 94 46.98 22.32 -11.15
CA HIS A 94 45.91 21.32 -11.01
C HIS A 94 46.43 20.02 -10.40
N MET A 95 45.85 19.61 -9.26
CA MET A 95 46.16 18.35 -8.56
C MET A 95 44.89 17.53 -8.29
N SER A 96 43.81 17.79 -9.04
CA SER A 96 42.55 17.09 -8.86
C SER A 96 42.76 15.57 -8.98
N PHE A 97 42.24 14.80 -8.03
CA PHE A 97 42.37 13.33 -8.00
C PHE A 97 43.79 12.75 -8.03
N MET A 98 44.84 13.53 -7.79
CA MET A 98 46.23 13.08 -8.00
C MET A 98 46.56 11.74 -7.33
N PHE A 99 46.09 11.51 -6.10
CA PHE A 99 46.26 10.26 -5.34
C PHE A 99 44.93 9.52 -5.08
N TYR A 100 43.89 9.80 -5.87
CA TYR A 100 42.58 9.17 -5.68
C TYR A 100 42.70 7.64 -5.65
N TYR A 101 42.15 6.96 -4.64
CA TYR A 101 42.30 5.51 -4.47
C TYR A 101 43.74 4.99 -4.34
N CYS A 102 44.67 5.81 -3.85
CA CYS A 102 45.98 5.37 -3.34
C CYS A 102 45.91 5.02 -1.84
N GLN A 103 45.21 3.95 -1.48
CA GLN A 103 44.95 3.51 -0.10
C GLN A 103 46.21 3.38 0.77
N ASP A 104 47.32 2.97 0.16
CA ASP A 104 48.60 2.74 0.85
C ASP A 104 49.50 3.98 0.93
N PHE A 105 49.17 5.08 0.24
CA PHE A 105 50.00 6.27 0.16
C PHE A 105 50.06 7.00 1.50
N ASN A 106 51.27 7.18 2.02
CA ASN A 106 51.55 7.85 3.29
C ASN A 106 52.99 8.40 3.33
N GLN A 107 53.36 9.18 2.32
CA GLN A 107 54.70 9.80 2.20
C GLN A 107 54.66 11.30 2.46
N PRO A 108 55.73 11.88 3.03
CA PRO A 108 55.77 13.31 3.34
C PRO A 108 55.69 14.15 2.06
N LEU A 109 54.96 15.25 2.14
CA LEU A 109 54.78 16.24 1.06
C LEU A 109 54.98 17.69 1.56
N ASP A 110 55.55 17.84 2.75
CA ASP A 110 55.66 19.10 3.49
C ASP A 110 56.59 20.13 2.84
N LYS A 111 57.47 19.70 1.93
CA LYS A 111 58.39 20.58 1.17
C LYS A 111 57.81 21.10 -0.15
N TRP A 112 56.62 20.65 -0.54
CA TRP A 112 55.98 21.10 -1.77
C TRP A 112 55.54 22.56 -1.66
N ASP A 113 55.93 23.37 -2.64
CA ASP A 113 55.37 24.71 -2.85
C ASP A 113 54.10 24.59 -3.69
N VAL A 114 52.94 24.54 -3.02
CA VAL A 114 51.62 24.45 -3.66
C VAL A 114 50.96 25.81 -3.88
N SER A 115 51.70 26.92 -3.76
CA SER A 115 51.14 28.28 -3.81
C SER A 115 50.43 28.63 -5.13
N ASN A 116 50.73 27.92 -6.22
CA ASN A 116 50.07 28.10 -7.52
C ASN A 116 48.90 27.12 -7.77
N VAL A 117 48.65 26.16 -6.87
CA VAL A 117 47.56 25.19 -7.02
C VAL A 117 46.21 25.87 -6.80
N GLN A 118 45.27 25.62 -7.71
CA GLN A 118 43.93 26.21 -7.71
C GLN A 118 42.82 25.19 -7.41
N ASP A 119 43.10 23.91 -7.66
CA ASP A 119 42.14 22.81 -7.50
C ASP A 119 42.78 21.58 -6.83
N THR A 120 42.17 21.15 -5.73
CA THR A 120 42.56 19.98 -4.91
C THR A 120 41.44 18.94 -4.81
N PHE A 121 40.43 19.04 -5.68
CA PHE A 121 39.26 18.17 -5.70
C PHE A 121 39.66 16.70 -5.61
N ARG A 122 39.23 16.02 -4.54
CA ARG A 122 39.48 14.59 -4.27
C ARG A 122 40.94 14.13 -4.34
N MET A 123 41.90 15.03 -4.10
CA MET A 123 43.34 14.72 -4.22
C MET A 123 43.77 13.51 -3.40
N PHE A 124 43.29 13.36 -2.16
CA PHE A 124 43.58 12.23 -1.26
C PHE A 124 42.34 11.37 -0.95
N ASP A 125 41.31 11.42 -1.81
CA ASP A 125 40.12 10.60 -1.61
C ASP A 125 40.49 9.11 -1.64
N ASN A 126 40.04 8.37 -0.63
CA ASN A 126 40.36 6.97 -0.35
C ASN A 126 41.85 6.68 -0.07
N CYS A 127 42.68 7.68 0.24
CA CYS A 127 44.04 7.48 0.77
C CYS A 127 43.99 7.06 2.26
N LYS A 128 43.48 5.86 2.55
CA LYS A 128 43.14 5.41 3.90
C LYS A 128 44.25 5.52 4.94
N LYS A 129 45.52 5.33 4.54
CA LYS A 129 46.70 5.41 5.43
C LYS A 129 47.33 6.80 5.52
N PHE A 130 46.91 7.76 4.69
CA PHE A 130 47.55 9.06 4.61
C PHE A 130 47.38 9.84 5.91
N ASN A 131 48.50 10.21 6.54
CA ASN A 131 48.52 10.97 7.78
C ASN A 131 49.82 11.80 7.91
N GLN A 132 50.14 12.56 6.85
CA GLN A 132 51.39 13.33 6.75
C GLN A 132 51.15 14.83 6.93
N PRO A 133 52.11 15.57 7.51
CA PRO A 133 51.93 16.98 7.81
C PRO A 133 51.79 17.82 6.53
N LEU A 134 50.71 18.60 6.45
CA LEU A 134 50.41 19.51 5.33
C LEU A 134 50.25 20.98 5.77
N ASN A 135 50.45 21.29 7.05
CA ASN A 135 50.22 22.62 7.61
C ASN A 135 51.18 23.70 7.06
N SER A 136 52.26 23.31 6.36
CA SER A 136 53.19 24.23 5.68
C SER A 136 52.71 24.67 4.30
N TRP A 137 51.69 24.01 3.73
CA TRP A 137 51.18 24.32 2.40
C TRP A 137 50.50 25.69 2.36
N ASN A 138 50.84 26.48 1.33
CA ASN A 138 50.13 27.70 1.02
C ASN A 138 48.96 27.40 0.06
N VAL A 139 47.75 27.25 0.60
CA VAL A 139 46.53 26.94 -0.16
C VAL A 139 45.70 28.18 -0.53
N SER A 140 46.24 29.41 -0.40
CA SER A 140 45.49 30.67 -0.56
C SER A 140 44.92 30.92 -1.97
N ASN A 141 45.27 30.09 -2.94
CA ASN A 141 44.75 30.15 -4.33
C ASN A 141 43.77 29.03 -4.65
N VAL A 142 43.56 28.07 -3.75
CA VAL A 142 42.61 26.97 -3.93
C VAL A 142 41.17 27.49 -3.83
N THR A 143 40.33 27.08 -4.78
CA THR A 143 38.91 27.46 -4.81
C THR A 143 37.96 26.28 -4.56
N ASN A 144 38.41 25.05 -4.85
CA ASN A 144 37.66 23.82 -4.65
C ASN A 144 38.45 22.82 -3.78
N MET A 145 37.89 22.45 -2.62
CA MET A 145 38.45 21.44 -1.71
C MET A 145 37.51 20.23 -1.54
N SER A 146 36.53 20.08 -2.43
CA SER A 146 35.51 19.04 -2.28
C SER A 146 36.16 17.65 -2.27
N GLY A 147 35.81 16.82 -1.29
CA GLY A 147 36.32 15.46 -1.12
C GLY A 147 37.84 15.32 -0.92
N MET A 148 38.60 16.38 -0.66
CA MET A 148 40.07 16.32 -0.63
C MET A 148 40.62 15.19 0.26
N PHE A 149 40.01 14.95 1.43
CA PHE A 149 40.36 13.90 2.39
C PHE A 149 39.22 12.89 2.61
N GLN A 150 38.31 12.76 1.63
CA GLN A 150 37.21 11.80 1.73
C GLN A 150 37.79 10.37 1.91
N VAL A 151 37.35 9.62 2.91
CA VAL A 151 37.84 8.26 3.21
C VAL A 151 39.36 8.20 3.51
N ALA A 152 40.01 9.32 3.83
CA ALA A 152 41.35 9.34 4.41
C ALA A 152 41.28 8.97 5.90
N GLU A 153 40.94 7.70 6.18
CA GLU A 153 40.53 7.22 7.51
C GLU A 153 41.52 7.54 8.64
N SER A 154 42.83 7.55 8.33
CA SER A 154 43.91 7.81 9.29
C SER A 154 44.31 9.29 9.44
N PHE A 155 43.78 10.18 8.60
CA PHE A 155 44.24 11.58 8.53
C PHE A 155 43.81 12.36 9.79
N ASN A 156 44.80 12.88 10.52
CA ASN A 156 44.58 13.69 11.72
C ASN A 156 45.72 14.68 11.94
N GLN A 157 46.11 15.42 10.90
CA GLN A 157 47.21 16.39 10.93
C GLN A 157 46.69 17.83 10.99
N PRO A 158 47.38 18.74 11.69
CA PRO A 158 46.94 20.13 11.84
C PRO A 158 46.86 20.84 10.48
N LEU A 159 45.83 21.68 10.32
CA LEU A 159 45.55 22.49 9.12
C LEU A 159 45.24 23.96 9.48
N ASP A 160 45.57 24.38 10.70
CA ASP A 160 45.24 25.68 11.28
C ASP A 160 45.92 26.87 10.56
N LYS A 161 46.98 26.62 9.78
CA LYS A 161 47.70 27.65 9.01
C LYS A 161 47.18 27.85 7.59
N TRP A 162 46.21 27.05 7.15
CA TRP A 162 45.66 27.18 5.81
C TRP A 162 44.78 28.43 5.66
N ASP A 163 45.08 29.27 4.68
CA ASP A 163 44.19 30.34 4.23
C ASP A 163 43.17 29.79 3.23
N VAL A 164 41.94 29.55 3.71
CA VAL A 164 40.82 29.03 2.90
C VAL A 164 39.86 30.13 2.43
N SER A 165 40.22 31.42 2.56
CA SER A 165 39.34 32.57 2.29
C SER A 165 38.89 32.71 0.83
N LYS A 166 39.44 31.93 -0.11
CA LYS A 166 39.01 31.85 -1.52
C LYS A 166 38.20 30.60 -1.87
N VAL A 167 38.08 29.64 -0.95
CA VAL A 167 37.35 28.39 -1.19
C VAL A 167 35.85 28.67 -1.31
N THR A 168 35.21 28.10 -2.32
CA THR A 168 33.76 28.25 -2.58
C THR A 168 32.98 26.97 -2.30
N THR A 169 33.63 25.80 -2.24
CA THR A 169 33.01 24.51 -1.91
C THR A 169 33.94 23.62 -1.07
N MET A 170 33.37 23.03 -0.02
CA MET A 170 34.03 22.04 0.86
C MET A 170 33.20 20.75 0.98
N ARG A 171 32.34 20.48 0.00
CA ARG A 171 31.46 19.30 -0.02
C ARG A 171 32.27 18.02 0.23
N ALA A 172 31.87 17.26 1.23
CA ALA A 172 32.47 15.98 1.61
C ALA A 172 34.00 16.00 1.90
N MET A 173 34.60 17.17 2.18
CA MET A 173 36.06 17.30 2.33
C MET A 173 36.68 16.28 3.31
N PHE A 174 36.03 16.02 4.44
CA PHE A 174 36.47 15.03 5.44
C PHE A 174 35.51 13.84 5.57
N ASN A 175 34.58 13.63 4.63
CA ASN A 175 33.62 12.53 4.74
C ASN A 175 34.35 11.19 4.94
N TYR A 176 34.03 10.44 6.00
CA TYR A 176 34.67 9.19 6.38
C TYR A 176 36.14 9.30 6.86
N ALA A 177 36.67 10.51 7.11
CA ALA A 177 37.98 10.72 7.75
C ALA A 177 37.90 10.45 9.26
N LYS A 178 37.76 9.17 9.62
CA LYS A 178 37.41 8.70 10.98
C LYS A 178 38.33 9.26 12.08
N ALA A 179 39.63 9.43 11.82
CA ALA A 179 40.59 9.93 12.80
C ALA A 179 40.59 11.46 12.96
N PHE A 180 40.02 12.21 12.02
CA PHE A 180 40.14 13.66 11.96
C PHE A 180 39.45 14.34 13.16
N ASN A 181 40.24 15.08 13.94
CA ASN A 181 39.75 15.88 15.07
C ASN A 181 40.67 17.09 15.34
N GLN A 182 41.15 17.75 14.28
CA GLN A 182 42.06 18.89 14.37
C GLN A 182 41.31 20.22 14.39
N ASP A 183 41.85 21.18 15.14
CA ASP A 183 41.27 22.51 15.24
C ASP A 183 41.35 23.26 13.90
N ILE A 184 40.19 23.70 13.43
CA ILE A 184 39.97 24.46 12.18
C ILE A 184 39.06 25.67 12.45
N SER A 185 38.93 26.09 13.71
CA SER A 185 38.04 27.19 14.10
C SER A 185 38.44 28.53 13.45
N ASN A 186 39.72 28.68 13.09
CA ASN A 186 40.29 29.92 12.52
C ASN A 186 40.09 30.06 11.00
N TRP A 187 39.50 29.06 10.33
CA TRP A 187 39.25 29.13 8.89
C TRP A 187 38.21 30.21 8.51
N ASP A 188 38.54 31.06 7.53
CA ASP A 188 37.57 31.97 6.91
C ASP A 188 36.75 31.24 5.84
N VAL A 189 35.56 30.78 6.23
CA VAL A 189 34.62 30.07 5.36
C VAL A 189 33.55 30.98 4.73
N SER A 190 33.68 32.31 4.84
CA SER A 190 32.67 33.30 4.42
C SER A 190 32.33 33.30 2.92
N LYS A 191 33.09 32.59 2.09
CA LYS A 191 32.83 32.40 0.65
C LYS A 191 32.29 31.03 0.28
N VAL A 192 32.22 30.08 1.21
CA VAL A 192 31.74 28.72 0.92
C VAL A 192 30.22 28.70 0.74
N GLU A 193 29.75 28.06 -0.34
CA GLU A 193 28.32 27.92 -0.64
C GLU A 193 27.77 26.51 -0.38
N ASP A 194 28.63 25.48 -0.39
CA ASP A 194 28.29 24.06 -0.17
C ASP A 194 29.27 23.40 0.83
N MET A 195 28.71 22.89 1.94
CA MET A 195 29.40 22.07 2.97
C MET A 195 28.70 20.72 3.21
N GLY A 196 27.87 20.27 2.26
CA GLY A 196 27.17 19.00 2.35
C GLY A 196 28.15 17.85 2.63
N TYR A 197 27.82 17.00 3.60
CA TYR A 197 28.61 15.84 4.03
C TYR A 197 30.03 16.14 4.52
N MET A 198 30.41 17.40 4.79
CA MET A 198 31.79 17.78 5.11
C MET A 198 32.42 16.93 6.23
N PHE A 199 31.69 16.65 7.31
CA PHE A 199 32.12 15.83 8.44
C PHE A 199 31.30 14.54 8.61
N SER A 200 30.64 14.09 7.54
CA SER A 200 29.89 12.84 7.57
C SER A 200 30.82 11.68 7.94
N ILE A 201 30.49 10.87 8.95
CA ILE A 201 31.26 9.71 9.42
C ILE A 201 32.66 10.10 9.96
N CYS A 202 32.86 11.37 10.34
CA CYS A 202 34.00 11.80 11.15
C CYS A 202 33.78 11.44 12.63
N VAL A 203 33.87 10.15 12.95
CA VAL A 203 33.47 9.59 14.26
C VAL A 203 34.17 10.22 15.46
N ASN A 204 35.36 10.81 15.27
CA ASN A 204 36.14 11.45 16.35
C ASN A 204 36.02 12.99 16.40
N PHE A 205 35.42 13.62 15.40
CA PHE A 205 35.43 15.08 15.26
C PHE A 205 34.56 15.76 16.34
N ASN A 206 35.15 16.71 17.07
CA ASN A 206 34.48 17.47 18.12
C ASN A 206 35.16 18.82 18.37
N GLN A 207 35.42 19.60 17.31
CA GLN A 207 36.15 20.87 17.38
C GLN A 207 35.20 22.09 17.24
N PRO A 208 35.53 23.24 17.87
CA PRO A 208 34.64 24.39 17.89
C PRO A 208 34.51 25.05 16.50
N LEU A 209 33.27 25.21 16.03
CA LEU A 209 32.94 25.81 14.72
C LEU A 209 31.99 27.02 14.82
N ASN A 210 31.67 27.47 16.03
CA ASN A 210 30.61 28.45 16.26
C ASN A 210 30.92 29.82 15.63
N ASP A 211 32.20 30.16 15.44
CA ASP A 211 32.63 31.45 14.89
C ASP A 211 32.74 31.48 13.36
N TRP A 212 32.41 30.37 12.68
CA TRP A 212 32.35 30.33 11.21
C TRP A 212 31.21 31.17 10.64
N ASP A 213 31.51 31.99 9.62
CA ASP A 213 30.50 32.69 8.83
C ASP A 213 29.88 31.76 7.77
N VAL A 214 28.77 31.12 8.12
CA VAL A 214 27.98 30.24 7.24
C VAL A 214 26.89 30.96 6.43
N SER A 215 26.88 32.30 6.40
CA SER A 215 25.78 33.11 5.85
C SER A 215 25.54 32.99 4.33
N LYS A 216 26.41 32.27 3.60
CA LYS A 216 26.25 31.96 2.17
C LYS A 216 25.84 30.52 1.88
N ILE A 217 25.86 29.64 2.88
CA ILE A 217 25.57 28.22 2.70
C ILE A 217 24.10 28.02 2.31
N LYS A 218 23.87 27.25 1.24
CA LYS A 218 22.53 26.87 0.77
C LYS A 218 22.12 25.47 1.22
N THR A 219 23.08 24.58 1.44
CA THR A 219 22.84 23.18 1.85
C THR A 219 23.77 22.77 2.99
N MET A 220 23.18 22.19 4.04
CA MET A 220 23.88 21.56 5.17
C MET A 220 23.59 20.06 5.23
N GLU A 221 23.19 19.48 4.08
CA GLU A 221 22.85 18.06 3.94
C GLU A 221 23.94 17.16 4.52
N GLY A 222 23.59 16.33 5.50
CA GLY A 222 24.48 15.31 6.05
C GLY A 222 25.76 15.82 6.69
N MET A 223 25.89 17.13 7.00
CA MET A 223 27.17 17.73 7.39
C MET A 223 27.84 17.02 8.58
N PHE A 224 27.07 16.58 9.57
CA PHE A 224 27.54 15.85 10.76
C PHE A 224 26.92 14.45 10.88
N ARG A 225 26.45 13.87 9.78
CA ARG A 225 25.86 12.53 9.78
C ARG A 225 26.87 11.52 10.34
N ASN A 226 26.52 10.70 11.33
CA ASN A 226 27.39 9.74 12.02
C ASN A 226 28.67 10.36 12.63
N ALA A 227 28.67 11.67 12.92
CA ALA A 227 29.75 12.30 13.68
C ALA A 227 29.55 12.03 15.18
N PHE A 228 29.75 10.77 15.60
CA PHE A 228 29.31 10.24 16.90
C PHE A 228 29.74 11.06 18.12
N LYS A 229 30.90 11.74 18.08
CA LYS A 229 31.41 12.54 19.20
C LYS A 229 31.08 14.02 19.13
N PHE A 230 30.52 14.52 18.03
CA PHE A 230 30.31 15.95 17.83
C PHE A 230 29.25 16.50 18.78
N ASN A 231 29.62 17.49 19.59
CA ASN A 231 28.72 18.18 20.52
C ASN A 231 29.19 19.62 20.80
N GLN A 232 29.51 20.38 19.75
CA GLN A 232 30.01 21.76 19.85
C GLN A 232 28.92 22.78 19.51
N PRO A 233 28.91 23.96 20.17
CA PRO A 233 27.87 24.96 19.95
C PRO A 233 27.89 25.49 18.51
N LEU A 234 26.69 25.71 17.95
CA LEU A 234 26.46 26.22 16.59
C LEU A 234 25.43 27.38 16.59
N ASP A 235 25.16 27.97 17.75
CA ASP A 235 24.08 28.94 17.96
C ASP A 235 24.32 30.30 17.29
N LYS A 236 25.57 30.63 16.93
CA LYS A 236 25.93 31.86 16.21
C LYS A 236 25.79 31.75 14.68
N TRP A 237 25.54 30.55 14.15
CA TRP A 237 25.44 30.34 12.71
C TRP A 237 24.25 31.08 12.09
N ASN A 238 24.51 31.84 11.03
CA ASN A 238 23.46 32.46 10.23
C ASN A 238 22.93 31.50 9.17
N THR A 239 21.90 30.72 9.53
CA THR A 239 21.27 29.72 8.64
C THR A 239 20.23 30.30 7.67
N SER A 240 20.08 31.63 7.60
CA SER A 240 18.95 32.26 6.88
C SER A 240 18.87 31.96 5.39
N LYS A 241 19.95 31.50 4.74
CA LYS A 241 19.95 31.09 3.32
C LYS A 241 19.87 29.58 3.09
N VAL A 242 19.89 28.77 4.15
CA VAL A 242 19.87 27.32 4.04
C VAL A 242 18.49 26.86 3.55
N GLU A 243 18.49 26.04 2.51
CA GLU A 243 17.28 25.45 1.93
C GLU A 243 17.13 23.95 2.24
N ASN A 244 18.25 23.24 2.50
CA ASN A 244 18.28 21.79 2.74
C ASN A 244 19.09 21.46 4.01
N MET A 245 18.45 20.81 4.98
CA MET A 245 19.04 20.30 6.22
C MET A 245 18.86 18.79 6.39
N ASN A 246 18.59 18.06 5.29
CA ASN A 246 18.42 16.61 5.32
C ASN A 246 19.62 15.93 5.99
N GLN A 247 19.34 15.00 6.90
CA GLN A 247 20.33 14.18 7.60
C GLN A 247 21.44 14.96 8.34
N MET A 248 21.29 16.27 8.59
CA MET A 248 22.38 17.11 9.08
C MET A 248 23.08 16.55 10.33
N PHE A 249 22.31 15.98 11.27
CA PHE A 249 22.79 15.35 12.50
C PHE A 249 22.39 13.87 12.62
N ASN A 250 22.02 13.22 11.51
CA ASN A 250 21.62 11.81 11.50
C ASN A 250 22.69 10.94 12.18
N GLU A 251 22.35 10.20 13.24
CA GLU A 251 23.26 9.37 14.04
C GLU A 251 24.41 10.16 14.69
N ALA A 252 24.29 11.47 14.91
CA ALA A 252 25.25 12.26 15.68
C ALA A 252 25.01 12.06 17.19
N LEU A 253 25.27 10.83 17.68
CA LEU A 253 24.79 10.30 18.97
C LEU A 253 24.91 11.27 20.17
N LYS A 254 26.01 12.04 20.27
CA LYS A 254 26.27 12.96 21.39
C LYS A 254 25.77 14.39 21.21
N PHE A 255 25.23 14.75 20.04
CA PHE A 255 24.87 16.12 19.75
C PHE A 255 23.65 16.57 20.57
N ASN A 256 23.82 17.61 21.39
CA ASN A 256 22.76 18.17 22.23
C ASN A 256 22.95 19.68 22.47
N GLN A 257 23.17 20.45 21.40
CA GLN A 257 23.44 21.89 21.46
C GLN A 257 22.21 22.70 21.05
N PRO A 258 21.98 23.90 21.63
CA PRO A 258 20.80 24.70 21.34
C PRO A 258 20.79 25.17 19.88
N LEU A 259 19.68 24.90 19.19
CA LEU A 259 19.45 25.29 17.77
C LEU A 259 18.28 26.26 17.58
N ASN A 260 17.63 26.67 18.66
CA ASN A 260 16.43 27.50 18.61
C ASN A 260 16.70 28.94 18.11
N SER A 261 17.96 29.36 18.01
CA SER A 261 18.37 30.64 17.42
C SER A 261 18.45 30.62 15.89
N TRP A 262 18.42 29.42 15.27
CA TRP A 262 18.55 29.28 13.83
C TRP A 262 17.35 29.86 13.08
N ASN A 263 17.65 30.57 11.99
CA ASN A 263 16.62 31.01 11.05
C ASN A 263 16.39 29.92 10.00
N VAL A 264 15.28 29.19 10.13
CA VAL A 264 14.90 28.11 9.20
C VAL A 264 13.80 28.52 8.20
N SER A 265 13.48 29.82 8.11
CA SER A 265 12.37 30.33 7.26
C SER A 265 12.51 30.08 5.76
N ASN A 266 13.71 29.69 5.30
CA ASN A 266 14.01 29.30 3.93
C ASN A 266 14.20 27.79 3.74
N VAL A 267 14.21 27.00 4.81
CA VAL A 267 14.40 25.55 4.75
C VAL A 267 13.17 24.89 4.13
N LYS A 268 13.43 24.01 3.16
CA LYS A 268 12.42 23.25 2.42
C LYS A 268 12.39 21.78 2.87
N THR A 269 13.51 21.23 3.32
CA THR A 269 13.64 19.79 3.66
C THR A 269 14.49 19.57 4.91
N MET A 270 13.99 18.72 5.82
CA MET A 270 14.64 18.33 7.09
C MET A 270 14.56 16.81 7.33
N GLU A 271 14.58 16.03 6.26
CA GLU A 271 14.38 14.58 6.29
C GLU A 271 15.46 13.91 7.12
N SER A 272 15.06 13.09 8.10
CA SER A 272 15.97 12.37 8.99
C SER A 272 17.03 13.23 9.68
N MET A 273 16.78 14.54 9.85
CA MET A 273 17.76 15.50 10.36
C MET A 273 18.36 15.09 11.71
N PHE A 274 17.53 14.58 12.63
CA PHE A 274 17.92 14.11 13.95
C PHE A 274 17.72 12.60 14.14
N ARG A 275 17.51 11.83 13.06
CA ARG A 275 17.30 10.38 13.17
C ARG A 275 18.49 9.71 13.87
N GLY A 276 18.26 8.93 14.91
CA GLY A 276 19.32 8.29 15.72
C GLY A 276 20.16 9.27 16.55
N THR A 277 19.75 10.53 16.72
CA THR A 277 20.52 11.49 17.55
C THR A 277 20.18 11.29 19.02
N GLU A 278 20.75 10.25 19.62
CA GLU A 278 20.39 9.75 20.97
C GLU A 278 20.38 10.82 22.06
N SER A 279 21.30 11.79 22.05
CA SER A 279 21.40 12.80 23.11
C SER A 279 20.57 14.07 22.88
N PHE A 280 20.01 14.28 21.69
CA PHE A 280 19.43 15.57 21.33
C PHE A 280 18.11 15.82 22.06
N ASN A 281 18.06 16.84 22.92
CA ASN A 281 16.87 17.22 23.66
C ASN A 281 16.76 18.74 23.83
N GLN A 282 16.71 19.47 22.71
CA GLN A 282 16.63 20.93 22.71
C GLN A 282 15.29 21.40 22.11
N PRO A 283 14.75 22.52 22.59
CA PRO A 283 13.49 23.07 22.07
C PRO A 283 13.69 23.69 20.67
N LEU A 284 12.66 23.58 19.83
CA LEU A 284 12.61 24.05 18.44
C LEU A 284 11.39 24.97 18.16
N ASP A 285 10.90 25.66 19.20
CA ASP A 285 9.65 26.44 19.17
C ASP A 285 9.77 27.80 18.44
N LYS A 286 10.99 28.27 18.15
CA LYS A 286 11.23 29.54 17.43
C LYS A 286 11.41 29.35 15.92
N TRP A 287 11.31 28.12 15.43
CA TRP A 287 11.51 27.81 14.03
C TRP A 287 10.31 28.22 13.16
N ASP A 288 10.54 29.09 12.18
CA ASP A 288 9.56 29.42 11.14
C ASP A 288 9.56 28.35 10.04
N THR A 289 8.63 27.40 10.11
CA THR A 289 8.56 26.25 9.19
C THR A 289 7.64 26.46 7.98
N LYS A 290 7.17 27.69 7.69
CA LYS A 290 6.17 27.95 6.64
C LYS A 290 6.52 27.47 5.23
N LYS A 291 7.83 27.28 4.95
CA LYS A 291 8.34 26.78 3.65
C LYS A 291 8.71 25.30 3.66
N LEU A 292 8.63 24.63 4.81
CA LEU A 292 8.96 23.23 4.97
C LEU A 292 8.02 22.36 4.12
N LYS A 293 8.61 21.46 3.33
CA LYS A 293 7.89 20.55 2.44
C LYS A 293 7.98 19.11 2.93
N THR A 294 9.13 18.68 3.43
CA THR A 294 9.36 17.29 3.84
C THR A 294 10.18 17.20 5.13
N MET A 295 9.77 16.27 6.00
CA MET A 295 10.38 16.03 7.32
C MET A 295 10.24 14.55 7.74
N PHE A 296 10.15 13.62 6.79
CA PHE A 296 10.01 12.20 7.13
C PHE A 296 11.20 11.73 7.98
N GLY A 297 10.94 10.89 8.97
CA GLY A 297 11.99 10.32 9.80
C GLY A 297 12.74 11.31 10.70
N MET A 298 12.30 12.58 10.83
CA MET A 298 13.13 13.64 11.41
C MET A 298 13.68 13.30 12.80
N PHE A 299 12.88 12.66 13.66
CA PHE A 299 13.25 12.23 15.03
C PHE A 299 13.17 10.71 15.20
N ASP A 300 13.21 9.96 14.10
CA ASP A 300 13.19 8.50 14.12
C ASP A 300 14.38 7.96 14.92
N PHE A 301 14.18 7.05 15.88
CA PHE A 301 15.23 6.57 16.79
C PHE A 301 15.98 7.67 17.60
N ALA A 302 15.45 8.89 17.70
CA ALA A 302 16.04 9.95 18.55
C ALA A 302 15.60 9.77 20.01
N GLU A 303 16.19 8.79 20.71
CA GLU A 303 15.71 8.35 22.04
C GLU A 303 15.73 9.45 23.12
N GLY A 304 16.69 10.38 23.08
CA GLY A 304 16.77 11.49 24.04
C GLY A 304 15.83 12.66 23.76
N TYR A 305 15.21 12.72 22.59
CA TYR A 305 14.35 13.86 22.25
C TYR A 305 13.03 13.78 23.02
N ASN A 306 12.86 14.64 24.01
CA ASN A 306 11.66 14.74 24.85
C ASN A 306 11.01 16.12 24.74
N SER A 307 11.56 17.03 23.94
CA SER A 307 11.08 18.40 23.77
C SER A 307 9.97 18.51 22.71
N PHE A 308 9.12 17.48 22.55
CA PHE A 308 8.09 17.41 21.51
C PHE A 308 7.08 18.56 21.57
N ASP A 309 6.78 19.08 22.76
CA ASP A 309 5.91 20.25 22.94
C ASP A 309 6.40 21.49 22.16
N SER A 310 7.71 21.60 21.92
CA SER A 310 8.28 22.69 21.13
C SER A 310 7.85 22.68 19.65
N LEU A 311 7.25 21.58 19.17
CA LEU A 311 6.76 21.45 17.80
C LEU A 311 5.34 22.02 17.61
N ALA A 312 4.62 22.35 18.69
CA ALA A 312 3.19 22.67 18.65
C ALA A 312 2.82 23.82 17.69
N ASN A 313 3.73 24.80 17.55
CA ASN A 313 3.50 26.04 16.79
C ASN A 313 4.04 26.01 15.34
N TRP A 314 4.54 24.87 14.85
CA TRP A 314 5.11 24.79 13.51
C TRP A 314 4.06 25.00 12.41
N ASP A 315 4.30 25.90 11.46
CA ASP A 315 3.45 25.99 10.25
C ASP A 315 3.76 24.81 9.31
N LEU A 316 2.78 23.91 9.14
CA LEU A 316 2.90 22.69 8.32
C LEU A 316 2.06 22.78 7.03
N ASN A 317 1.58 23.98 6.65
CA ASN A 317 0.70 24.15 5.49
C ASN A 317 1.32 23.73 4.15
N LYS A 318 2.65 23.75 4.05
CA LYS A 318 3.40 23.32 2.86
C LYS A 318 3.93 21.89 2.93
N VAL A 319 3.79 21.21 4.07
CA VAL A 319 4.28 19.85 4.25
C VAL A 319 3.47 18.87 3.41
N SER A 320 4.15 18.05 2.64
CA SER A 320 3.56 16.97 1.83
C SER A 320 3.93 15.58 2.33
N GLU A 321 4.98 15.46 3.15
CA GLU A 321 5.51 14.18 3.63
C GLU A 321 6.14 14.32 5.03
N MET A 322 5.63 13.54 5.99
CA MET A 322 6.05 13.55 7.40
C MET A 322 5.92 12.17 8.07
N SER A 323 5.89 11.09 7.29
CA SER A 323 5.83 9.73 7.80
C SER A 323 7.03 9.42 8.70
N ASN A 324 6.84 8.45 9.60
CA ASN A 324 7.87 7.99 10.54
C ASN A 324 8.53 9.12 11.35
N LEU A 325 7.79 10.18 11.67
CA LEU A 325 8.34 11.36 12.36
C LEU A 325 9.12 10.98 13.63
N CYS A 326 8.56 10.10 14.46
CA CYS A 326 9.19 9.53 15.65
C CYS A 326 8.67 8.09 15.89
N PHE A 327 9.47 7.08 15.52
CA PHE A 327 9.06 5.69 15.65
C PHE A 327 8.74 5.30 17.11
N LYS A 328 7.62 4.60 17.31
CA LYS A 328 7.09 4.13 18.60
C LYS A 328 6.80 5.20 19.68
N ARG A 329 6.97 6.49 19.38
CA ARG A 329 6.79 7.61 20.34
C ARG A 329 5.76 8.64 19.91
N TYR A 330 4.84 8.26 19.02
CA TYR A 330 3.81 9.15 18.50
C TYR A 330 2.92 9.77 19.59
N GLU A 331 2.74 9.08 20.71
CA GLU A 331 1.91 9.57 21.81
C GLU A 331 2.46 10.82 22.50
N GLU A 332 3.76 11.07 22.37
CA GLU A 332 4.44 12.22 22.96
C GLU A 332 4.36 13.47 22.07
N LEU A 333 3.86 13.33 20.83
CA LEU A 333 3.71 14.44 19.91
C LEU A 333 2.60 15.41 20.36
N PRO A 334 2.72 16.71 20.08
CA PRO A 334 1.63 17.66 20.31
C PRO A 334 0.38 17.26 19.52
N LEU A 335 -0.80 17.54 20.08
CA LEU A 335 -2.09 17.19 19.49
C LEU A 335 -2.22 17.64 18.02
N ARG A 336 -1.73 18.85 17.70
CA ARG A 336 -1.74 19.37 16.32
C ARG A 336 -0.87 18.54 15.37
N ILE A 337 0.28 18.04 15.81
CA ILE A 337 1.13 17.16 14.99
C ILE A 337 0.47 15.80 14.80
N LYS A 338 -0.14 15.24 15.86
CA LYS A 338 -0.94 14.00 15.76
C LYS A 338 -2.11 14.17 14.77
N ALA A 339 -2.80 15.31 14.79
CA ALA A 339 -3.88 15.62 13.85
C ALA A 339 -3.39 15.67 12.39
N TYR A 340 -2.19 16.21 12.14
CA TYR A 340 -1.55 16.15 10.83
C TYR A 340 -1.20 14.72 10.41
N LEU A 341 -0.65 13.90 11.30
CA LEU A 341 -0.38 12.48 11.02
C LEU A 341 -1.68 11.72 10.75
N GLN A 342 -2.74 11.97 11.52
CA GLN A 342 -4.06 11.38 11.31
C GLN A 342 -4.66 11.79 9.97
N ALA A 343 -4.52 13.06 9.57
CA ALA A 343 -4.95 13.54 8.27
C ALA A 343 -4.16 12.92 7.10
N PHE A 344 -2.90 12.56 7.32
CA PHE A 344 -2.03 12.05 6.25
C PHE A 344 -2.06 10.54 6.11
N TYR A 345 -2.19 9.82 7.22
CA TYR A 345 -1.90 8.40 7.33
C TYR A 345 -2.91 7.63 8.19
N GLY A 346 -4.01 8.28 8.63
CA GLY A 346 -5.05 7.68 9.48
C GLY A 346 -5.73 6.43 8.90
N SER A 347 -5.65 6.21 7.59
CA SER A 347 -6.15 5.00 6.92
C SER A 347 -5.27 3.76 7.16
N TYR A 348 -4.01 3.95 7.57
CA TYR A 348 -3.06 2.86 7.80
C TYR A 348 -2.83 2.58 9.28
N LYS A 349 -2.95 3.62 10.10
CA LYS A 349 -2.67 3.56 11.53
C LYS A 349 -3.40 4.70 12.22
N ASP A 350 -3.98 4.41 13.38
CA ASP A 350 -4.51 5.45 14.25
C ASP A 350 -3.36 6.19 14.96
N TYR A 351 -3.21 7.48 14.66
CA TYR A 351 -2.27 8.39 15.33
C TYR A 351 -2.98 9.30 16.33
N LEU A 352 -4.31 9.38 16.25
CA LEU A 352 -5.15 10.21 17.09
C LEU A 352 -6.60 9.70 17.01
N THR A 353 -7.02 8.98 18.04
CA THR A 353 -8.41 8.56 18.18
C THR A 353 -9.29 9.79 18.42
N ILE A 354 -10.23 10.03 17.50
CA ILE A 354 -11.17 11.15 17.60
C ILE A 354 -12.44 10.68 18.32
N THR A 355 -12.85 11.43 19.32
CA THR A 355 -13.99 11.15 20.19
C THR A 355 -14.88 12.38 20.30
N LYS A 356 -16.10 12.20 20.84
CA LYS A 356 -17.02 13.31 21.10
C LYS A 356 -16.42 14.34 22.06
N GLU A 357 -15.58 13.89 22.98
CA GLU A 357 -14.93 14.73 23.99
C GLU A 357 -13.80 15.58 23.41
N ASN A 358 -13.02 15.07 22.45
CA ASN A 358 -11.81 15.75 21.96
C ASN A 358 -11.95 16.43 20.59
N VAL A 359 -13.00 16.13 19.81
CA VAL A 359 -13.11 16.57 18.41
C VAL A 359 -13.07 18.10 18.27
N LYS A 360 -13.64 18.84 19.22
CA LYS A 360 -13.66 20.31 19.20
C LYS A 360 -12.25 20.90 19.33
N GLU A 361 -11.45 20.37 20.24
CA GLU A 361 -10.06 20.81 20.43
C GLU A 361 -9.22 20.51 19.18
N VAL A 362 -9.35 19.30 18.63
CA VAL A 362 -8.65 18.91 17.40
C VAL A 362 -9.04 19.81 16.23
N TYR A 363 -10.34 20.08 16.07
CA TYR A 363 -10.87 20.94 15.02
C TYR A 363 -10.33 22.37 15.13
N ASP A 364 -10.35 22.96 16.34
CA ASP A 364 -9.87 24.31 16.58
C ASP A 364 -8.37 24.46 16.21
N LEU A 365 -7.56 23.45 16.53
CA LEU A 365 -6.12 23.41 16.21
C LEU A 365 -5.82 23.41 14.71
N ILE A 366 -6.68 22.78 13.90
CA ILE A 366 -6.49 22.66 12.43
C ILE A 366 -7.38 23.60 11.62
N SER A 367 -8.26 24.36 12.27
CA SER A 367 -9.32 25.16 11.64
C SER A 367 -8.81 26.17 10.60
N LYS A 368 -7.60 26.70 10.82
CA LYS A 368 -6.91 27.71 9.98
C LYS A 368 -5.94 27.11 8.96
N ASP A 369 -5.71 25.79 9.02
CA ASP A 369 -4.77 25.14 8.11
C ASP A 369 -5.35 25.02 6.69
N THR A 370 -4.49 25.25 5.72
CA THR A 370 -4.77 25.25 4.26
C THR A 370 -4.18 24.04 3.56
N ASN A 371 -3.54 23.13 4.31
CA ASN A 371 -3.03 21.87 3.78
C ASN A 371 -4.19 21.01 3.25
N LYS A 372 -4.11 20.53 2.01
CA LYS A 372 -5.23 19.80 1.37
C LYS A 372 -5.67 18.55 2.14
N LYS A 373 -4.73 17.79 2.73
CA LYS A 373 -5.05 16.58 3.49
C LYS A 373 -5.75 16.94 4.80
N VAL A 374 -5.31 18.02 5.45
CA VAL A 374 -5.93 18.55 6.68
C VAL A 374 -7.31 19.15 6.39
N LEU A 375 -7.50 19.83 5.26
CA LEU A 375 -8.82 20.30 4.81
C LEU A 375 -9.79 19.15 4.57
N SER A 376 -9.33 18.05 3.96
CA SER A 376 -10.13 16.82 3.80
C SER A 376 -10.50 16.22 5.16
N PHE A 377 -9.52 16.12 6.07
CA PHE A 377 -9.74 15.63 7.42
C PHE A 377 -10.73 16.50 8.21
N LYS A 378 -10.61 17.83 8.13
CA LYS A 378 -11.53 18.79 8.75
C LYS A 378 -12.98 18.53 8.32
N LYS A 379 -13.23 18.37 7.02
CA LYS A 379 -14.56 18.08 6.49
C LYS A 379 -15.12 16.75 6.95
N ARG A 380 -14.25 15.74 7.08
CA ARG A 380 -14.63 14.44 7.67
C ARG A 380 -15.12 14.63 9.11
N LEU A 381 -14.40 15.41 9.91
CA LEU A 381 -14.81 15.71 11.30
C LEU A 381 -16.15 16.44 11.36
N GLU A 382 -16.34 17.48 10.53
CA GLU A 382 -17.59 18.25 10.44
C GLU A 382 -18.81 17.36 10.12
N SER A 383 -18.59 16.28 9.38
CA SER A 383 -19.65 15.36 9.00
C SER A 383 -19.91 14.26 10.02
N GLU A 384 -18.86 13.72 10.65
CA GLU A 384 -18.97 12.63 11.63
C GLU A 384 -19.42 13.12 13.01
N PHE A 385 -19.03 14.35 13.36
CA PHE A 385 -19.27 14.96 14.67
C PHE A 385 -20.05 16.27 14.52
N SER A 386 -21.04 16.29 13.62
CA SER A 386 -21.79 17.50 13.29
C SER A 386 -22.52 18.11 14.49
N GLU A 387 -22.97 17.27 15.43
CA GLU A 387 -23.63 17.73 16.66
C GLU A 387 -22.63 18.43 17.58
N GLU A 388 -21.49 17.79 17.83
CA GLU A 388 -20.44 18.28 18.72
C GLU A 388 -19.76 19.55 18.17
N LEU A 389 -19.60 19.63 16.85
CA LEU A 389 -18.94 20.75 16.17
C LEU A 389 -19.88 21.92 15.83
N SER A 390 -21.20 21.77 16.01
CA SER A 390 -22.21 22.79 15.69
C SER A 390 -21.96 24.18 16.33
N SER A 391 -21.19 24.25 17.42
CA SER A 391 -20.83 25.50 18.10
C SER A 391 -19.61 26.23 17.53
N VAL A 392 -18.79 25.55 16.72
CA VAL A 392 -17.53 26.07 16.15
C VAL A 392 -17.50 26.02 14.62
N THR A 393 -18.43 25.30 14.01
CA THR A 393 -18.69 25.35 12.57
C THR A 393 -19.81 26.34 12.28
N ASP A 394 -19.92 26.79 11.02
CA ASP A 394 -21.11 27.51 10.60
C ASP A 394 -22.35 26.63 10.83
N ASN A 395 -23.46 27.22 11.27
CA ASN A 395 -24.71 26.48 11.41
C ASN A 395 -25.23 26.15 10.00
N TYR A 396 -25.01 24.92 9.55
CA TYR A 396 -25.42 24.45 8.23
C TYR A 396 -26.93 24.20 8.09
N ASN A 397 -27.75 24.55 9.09
CA ASN A 397 -29.20 24.31 9.09
C ASN A 397 -29.96 25.39 8.31
N PHE A 398 -29.80 25.41 6.99
CA PHE A 398 -30.51 26.33 6.09
C PHE A 398 -32.01 25.99 6.05
N LYS A 399 -32.87 26.98 6.32
CA LYS A 399 -34.34 26.82 6.27
C LYS A 399 -34.90 27.09 4.88
N THR A 400 -34.25 27.94 4.10
CA THR A 400 -34.66 28.26 2.73
C THR A 400 -33.48 28.17 1.77
N ILE A 401 -33.79 28.01 0.48
CA ILE A 401 -32.74 27.95 -0.56
C ILE A 401 -31.99 29.28 -0.68
N GLU A 402 -32.62 30.42 -0.40
CA GLU A 402 -31.98 31.73 -0.41
C GLU A 402 -30.89 31.86 0.67
N GLU A 403 -31.10 31.25 1.85
CA GLU A 403 -30.07 31.19 2.89
C GLU A 403 -28.85 30.39 2.43
N ALA A 404 -29.09 29.24 1.79
CA ALA A 404 -28.02 28.41 1.22
C ALA A 404 -27.30 29.09 0.05
N GLU A 405 -28.01 29.75 -0.85
CA GLU A 405 -27.43 30.51 -1.96
C GLU A 405 -26.54 31.66 -1.46
N LYS A 406 -26.99 32.39 -0.43
CA LYS A 406 -26.20 33.44 0.21
C LYS A 406 -24.94 32.87 0.86
N TYR A 407 -25.08 31.77 1.60
CA TYR A 407 -23.93 31.09 2.21
C TYR A 407 -22.89 30.68 1.16
N VAL A 408 -23.34 30.09 0.05
CA VAL A 408 -22.46 29.72 -1.05
C VAL A 408 -21.80 30.95 -1.65
N GLU A 409 -22.52 32.06 -1.84
CA GLU A 409 -21.90 33.30 -2.35
C GLU A 409 -20.73 33.78 -1.49
N ASP A 410 -20.89 33.69 -0.16
CA ASP A 410 -19.89 34.15 0.81
C ASP A 410 -18.68 33.18 0.90
N ASN A 411 -18.89 31.88 0.64
CA ASN A 411 -17.88 30.82 0.83
C ASN A 411 -17.27 30.24 -0.46
N TYR A 412 -17.75 30.68 -1.62
CA TYR A 412 -17.30 30.14 -2.91
C TYR A 412 -15.90 30.62 -3.31
N ASN A 413 -14.94 29.69 -3.40
CA ASN A 413 -13.60 30.00 -3.85
C ASN A 413 -13.50 30.14 -5.38
N LYS A 414 -13.54 31.38 -5.88
CA LYS A 414 -13.40 31.69 -7.31
C LYS A 414 -12.10 31.17 -7.95
N LYS A 415 -11.04 30.89 -7.18
CA LYS A 415 -9.79 30.32 -7.74
C LYS A 415 -9.98 28.92 -8.31
N ASP A 416 -11.01 28.21 -7.86
CA ASP A 416 -11.31 26.84 -8.27
C ASP A 416 -12.32 26.74 -9.42
N ASP A 417 -12.83 27.88 -9.95
CA ASP A 417 -13.79 27.92 -11.06
C ASP A 417 -13.34 27.11 -12.28
N LYS A 418 -12.04 27.15 -12.59
CA LYS A 418 -11.46 26.38 -13.71
C LYS A 418 -11.64 24.87 -13.56
N LYS A 419 -11.74 24.36 -12.32
CA LYS A 419 -11.94 22.93 -12.05
C LYS A 419 -13.36 22.47 -12.31
N VAL A 420 -14.32 23.40 -12.38
CA VAL A 420 -15.76 23.15 -12.51
C VAL A 420 -16.39 23.93 -13.66
N SER A 421 -15.57 24.33 -14.64
CA SER A 421 -16.03 25.10 -15.81
C SER A 421 -17.01 24.33 -16.71
N PHE A 422 -17.03 23.00 -16.60
CA PHE A 422 -18.01 22.15 -17.30
C PHE A 422 -19.40 22.18 -16.67
N ILE A 423 -19.55 22.73 -15.46
CA ILE A 423 -20.84 22.84 -14.75
C ILE A 423 -21.49 24.19 -15.09
N ASN A 424 -21.85 24.48 -16.35
CA ASN A 424 -22.52 25.75 -16.69
C ASN A 424 -23.98 25.57 -17.15
N ASP A 425 -24.29 24.44 -17.79
CA ASP A 425 -25.56 24.26 -18.51
C ASP A 425 -26.52 23.24 -17.85
N TYR A 426 -26.25 22.83 -16.62
CA TYR A 426 -27.11 21.90 -15.89
C TYR A 426 -28.21 22.64 -15.11
N LYS A 427 -29.44 22.16 -15.28
CA LYS A 427 -30.64 22.73 -14.65
C LYS A 427 -31.06 21.87 -13.46
N VAL A 428 -30.93 22.42 -12.26
CA VAL A 428 -31.42 21.80 -11.02
C VAL A 428 -32.47 22.71 -10.43
N LEU A 429 -33.64 22.16 -10.12
CA LEU A 429 -34.75 22.91 -9.55
C LEU A 429 -34.64 22.96 -8.03
N ILE A 430 -35.20 24.00 -7.43
CA ILE A 430 -35.43 24.02 -5.99
C ILE A 430 -36.59 23.08 -5.62
N LYS A 431 -36.72 22.71 -4.34
CA LYS A 431 -37.64 21.66 -3.87
C LYS A 431 -39.10 21.79 -4.33
N ASP A 432 -39.61 23.01 -4.42
CA ASP A 432 -41.00 23.29 -4.86
C ASP A 432 -41.16 23.42 -6.39
N LYS A 433 -40.06 23.24 -7.14
CA LYS A 433 -39.99 23.33 -8.61
C LYS A 433 -40.34 24.71 -9.18
N SER A 434 -40.33 25.78 -8.37
CA SER A 434 -40.70 27.13 -8.82
C SER A 434 -39.63 27.82 -9.68
N ARG A 435 -38.35 27.49 -9.48
CA ARG A 435 -37.21 28.02 -10.24
C ARG A 435 -35.99 27.09 -10.20
N GLU A 436 -35.00 27.42 -11.03
CA GLU A 436 -33.66 26.82 -10.98
C GLU A 436 -32.85 27.40 -9.80
N VAL A 437 -32.01 26.56 -9.18
CA VAL A 437 -31.01 27.01 -8.19
C VAL A 437 -29.85 27.69 -8.90
N ALA A 438 -29.21 28.67 -8.24
CA ALA A 438 -28.01 29.29 -8.77
C ALA A 438 -26.91 28.24 -9.09
N ASN A 439 -26.39 28.26 -10.31
CA ASN A 439 -25.34 27.35 -10.80
C ASN A 439 -24.11 27.27 -9.87
N LYS A 440 -23.79 28.38 -9.18
CA LYS A 440 -22.71 28.45 -8.19
C LYS A 440 -22.89 27.45 -7.04
N VAL A 441 -24.12 27.14 -6.65
CA VAL A 441 -24.44 26.12 -5.63
C VAL A 441 -24.01 24.73 -6.12
N LEU A 442 -24.29 24.39 -7.38
CA LEU A 442 -23.89 23.11 -7.97
C LEU A 442 -22.36 22.97 -8.03
N LYS A 443 -21.67 24.05 -8.44
CA LYS A 443 -20.21 24.11 -8.43
C LYS A 443 -19.63 23.96 -7.04
N TYR A 444 -20.23 24.61 -6.05
CA TYR A 444 -19.83 24.51 -4.66
C TYR A 444 -19.92 23.06 -4.18
N ILE A 445 -21.09 22.42 -4.31
CA ILE A 445 -21.31 21.02 -3.95
C ILE A 445 -20.25 20.11 -4.60
N TYR A 446 -20.00 20.30 -5.89
CA TYR A 446 -19.00 19.51 -6.61
C TYR A 446 -17.57 19.70 -6.06
N LEU A 447 -17.16 20.95 -5.81
CA LEU A 447 -15.84 21.26 -5.26
C LEU A 447 -15.66 20.69 -3.85
N GLU A 448 -16.73 20.68 -3.06
CA GLU A 448 -16.71 20.15 -1.70
C GLU A 448 -16.40 18.65 -1.68
N TYR A 449 -17.04 17.87 -2.56
CA TYR A 449 -16.73 16.45 -2.77
C TYR A 449 -15.42 16.20 -3.52
N LEU A 450 -14.99 17.10 -4.41
CA LEU A 450 -13.70 16.98 -5.11
C LEU A 450 -12.51 17.00 -4.14
N LEU A 451 -12.65 17.72 -3.02
CA LEU A 451 -11.66 17.75 -1.94
C LEU A 451 -11.56 16.41 -1.20
N LEU A 452 -12.62 15.60 -1.21
CA LEU A 452 -12.74 14.30 -0.51
C LEU A 452 -12.46 13.08 -1.40
N LYS A 453 -11.91 13.24 -2.61
CA LYS A 453 -11.80 12.17 -3.64
C LYS A 453 -11.25 10.82 -3.13
N ARG A 454 -10.53 10.78 -2.00
CA ARG A 454 -9.91 9.58 -1.43
C ARG A 454 -10.64 8.98 -0.21
N ASP A 455 -11.53 9.72 0.44
CA ASP A 455 -12.17 9.33 1.71
C ASP A 455 -13.69 9.57 1.65
N VAL A 456 -14.29 9.39 0.47
CA VAL A 456 -15.66 9.85 0.14
C VAL A 456 -16.64 9.45 1.23
N LYS A 457 -17.32 10.44 1.82
CA LYS A 457 -18.39 10.30 2.80
C LYS A 457 -19.49 11.31 2.48
N LYS A 458 -20.70 10.99 2.90
CA LYS A 458 -21.84 11.91 2.80
C LYS A 458 -21.59 13.10 3.71
N LEU A 459 -21.63 14.32 3.18
CA LEU A 459 -21.35 15.56 3.93
C LEU A 459 -22.65 16.16 4.48
N VAL A 460 -22.76 16.29 5.81
CA VAL A 460 -23.95 16.87 6.48
C VAL A 460 -24.28 18.27 5.96
N GLN A 461 -23.27 19.12 5.78
CA GLN A 461 -23.44 20.46 5.20
C GLN A 461 -24.10 20.40 3.83
N ILE A 462 -23.62 19.50 2.96
CA ILE A 462 -24.14 19.38 1.61
C ILE A 462 -25.54 18.79 1.61
N ASP A 463 -25.83 17.83 2.50
CA ASP A 463 -27.18 17.30 2.68
C ASP A 463 -28.20 18.40 3.02
N ASN A 464 -27.84 19.35 3.89
CA ASN A 464 -28.74 20.47 4.22
C ASN A 464 -29.04 21.37 3.01
N ILE A 465 -28.10 21.51 2.07
CA ILE A 465 -28.33 22.23 0.80
C ILE A 465 -29.17 21.37 -0.15
N VAL A 466 -28.80 20.09 -0.36
CA VAL A 466 -29.47 19.18 -1.29
C VAL A 466 -30.93 18.92 -0.87
N ASN A 467 -31.23 18.90 0.43
CA ASN A 467 -32.59 18.76 0.96
C ASN A 467 -33.55 19.92 0.63
N LEU A 468 -32.99 21.05 0.14
CA LEU A 468 -33.72 22.22 -0.37
C LEU A 468 -33.86 22.22 -1.91
N LEU A 469 -33.30 21.22 -2.59
CA LEU A 469 -33.38 21.02 -4.03
C LEU A 469 -34.43 19.95 -4.38
N ASP A 470 -34.87 19.96 -5.63
CA ASP A 470 -35.62 18.85 -6.19
C ASP A 470 -34.69 17.66 -6.43
N LYS A 471 -35.02 16.52 -5.80
CA LYS A 471 -34.17 15.32 -5.77
C LYS A 471 -33.87 14.77 -7.16
N GLU A 472 -34.89 14.69 -8.03
CA GLU A 472 -34.76 14.09 -9.35
C GLU A 472 -33.83 14.91 -10.25
N SER A 473 -34.05 16.23 -10.34
CA SER A 473 -33.19 17.11 -11.12
C SER A 473 -31.74 17.14 -10.60
N PHE A 474 -31.53 17.07 -9.27
CA PHE A 474 -30.18 17.01 -8.69
C PHE A 474 -29.45 15.69 -8.98
N ILE A 475 -30.14 14.55 -8.88
CA ILE A 475 -29.57 13.24 -9.25
C ILE A 475 -29.17 13.23 -10.73
N ASN A 476 -30.05 13.73 -11.61
CA ASN A 476 -29.78 13.85 -13.04
C ASN A 476 -28.59 14.76 -13.35
N PHE A 477 -28.40 15.83 -12.59
CA PHE A 477 -27.20 16.68 -12.69
C PHE A 477 -25.91 15.88 -12.45
N ALA A 478 -25.84 15.10 -11.37
CA ALA A 478 -24.65 14.31 -11.06
C ALA A 478 -24.44 13.18 -12.09
N LYS A 479 -25.52 12.49 -12.46
CA LYS A 479 -25.51 11.43 -13.48
C LYS A 479 -25.01 11.95 -14.83
N ASN A 480 -25.57 13.05 -15.33
CA ASN A 480 -25.22 13.58 -16.65
C ASN A 480 -23.75 14.03 -16.70
N ILE A 481 -23.22 14.65 -15.64
CA ILE A 481 -21.78 14.98 -15.59
C ILE A 481 -20.94 13.72 -15.67
N TYR A 482 -21.30 12.66 -14.93
CA TYR A 482 -20.57 11.41 -14.96
C TYR A 482 -20.62 10.73 -16.33
N ASP A 483 -21.80 10.70 -16.96
CA ASP A 483 -22.00 10.11 -18.28
C ASP A 483 -21.22 10.87 -19.37
N GLU A 484 -21.27 12.21 -19.36
CA GLU A 484 -20.66 13.06 -20.38
C GLU A 484 -19.14 13.21 -20.21
N ASN A 485 -18.64 13.24 -18.98
CA ASN A 485 -17.26 13.66 -18.69
C ASN A 485 -16.41 12.61 -17.96
N ASN A 486 -17.00 11.49 -17.57
CA ASN A 486 -16.37 10.42 -16.79
C ASN A 486 -15.64 10.91 -15.51
N LYS A 487 -16.23 11.89 -14.82
CA LYS A 487 -15.63 12.46 -13.61
C LYS A 487 -15.99 11.63 -12.39
N GLU A 488 -14.99 11.03 -11.74
CA GLU A 488 -15.17 10.25 -10.50
C GLU A 488 -15.93 11.01 -9.40
N THR A 489 -15.70 12.32 -9.22
CA THR A 489 -16.44 13.11 -8.23
C THR A 489 -17.94 13.17 -8.53
N ALA A 490 -18.32 13.21 -9.81
CA ALA A 490 -19.73 13.14 -10.20
C ALA A 490 -20.31 11.75 -9.93
N ALA A 491 -19.53 10.69 -10.18
CA ALA A 491 -19.92 9.32 -9.81
C ALA A 491 -20.17 9.20 -8.31
N PHE A 492 -19.32 9.79 -7.47
CA PHE A 492 -19.50 9.81 -6.02
C PHE A 492 -20.80 10.52 -5.60
N ILE A 493 -21.05 11.73 -6.12
CA ILE A 493 -22.29 12.46 -5.83
C ILE A 493 -23.49 11.63 -6.31
N TYR A 494 -23.43 11.08 -7.51
CA TYR A 494 -24.51 10.25 -8.04
C TYR A 494 -24.73 8.99 -7.19
N GLY A 495 -23.66 8.33 -6.76
CA GLY A 495 -23.72 7.18 -5.86
C GLY A 495 -24.32 7.51 -4.50
N ILE A 496 -24.00 8.67 -3.90
CA ILE A 496 -24.53 9.09 -2.59
C ILE A 496 -26.04 9.35 -2.65
N TYR A 497 -26.52 10.00 -3.71
CA TYR A 497 -27.90 10.50 -3.77
C TYR A 497 -28.84 9.67 -4.67
N GLY A 498 -28.29 8.89 -5.59
CA GLY A 498 -29.04 8.13 -6.60
C GLY A 498 -29.41 6.70 -6.22
N GLY A 499 -28.89 6.17 -5.11
CA GLY A 499 -29.23 4.83 -4.60
C GLY A 499 -28.92 3.70 -5.60
N ASP A 500 -29.77 2.68 -5.64
CA ASP A 500 -29.54 1.45 -6.45
C ASP A 500 -29.40 1.71 -7.94
N GLU A 501 -30.11 2.71 -8.47
CA GLU A 501 -29.98 3.08 -9.88
C GLU A 501 -28.58 3.62 -10.20
N ALA A 502 -27.99 4.39 -9.28
CA ALA A 502 -26.62 4.86 -9.43
C ALA A 502 -25.62 3.72 -9.34
N VAL A 503 -25.78 2.82 -8.36
CA VAL A 503 -24.93 1.63 -8.22
C VAL A 503 -24.98 0.80 -9.50
N LYS A 504 -26.20 0.53 -10.02
CA LYS A 504 -26.42 -0.24 -11.25
C LYS A 504 -25.76 0.41 -12.46
N ASN A 505 -25.99 1.71 -12.67
CA ASN A 505 -25.46 2.42 -13.84
C ASN A 505 -23.94 2.53 -13.80
N ILE A 506 -23.36 2.80 -12.63
CA ILE A 506 -21.91 2.87 -12.47
C ILE A 506 -21.28 1.48 -12.62
N TYR A 507 -21.83 0.45 -11.98
CA TYR A 507 -21.32 -0.93 -12.11
C TYR A 507 -21.42 -1.44 -13.56
N LYS A 508 -22.50 -1.12 -14.28
CA LYS A 508 -22.64 -1.48 -15.70
C LYS A 508 -21.52 -0.87 -16.56
N LYS A 509 -21.05 0.32 -16.21
CA LYS A 509 -20.03 1.06 -16.98
C LYS A 509 -18.60 0.71 -16.53
N GLU A 510 -18.39 0.53 -15.23
CA GLU A 510 -17.06 0.40 -14.61
C GLU A 510 -16.70 -1.05 -14.27
N HIS A 511 -17.67 -1.96 -14.16
CA HIS A 511 -17.50 -3.35 -13.76
C HIS A 511 -16.71 -3.50 -12.44
N ASP A 512 -15.71 -4.38 -12.38
CA ASP A 512 -14.90 -4.71 -11.20
C ASP A 512 -13.73 -3.73 -11.01
N THR A 513 -14.02 -2.46 -10.74
CA THR A 513 -13.01 -1.43 -10.44
C THR A 513 -13.10 -0.93 -9.01
N LYS A 514 -12.03 -0.26 -8.56
CA LYS A 514 -12.00 0.45 -7.26
C LYS A 514 -13.11 1.51 -7.17
N LEU A 515 -13.52 2.12 -8.28
CA LEU A 515 -14.62 3.08 -8.28
C LEU A 515 -15.95 2.40 -7.92
N SER A 516 -16.25 1.24 -8.52
CA SER A 516 -17.45 0.47 -8.18
C SER A 516 -17.49 0.11 -6.69
N LEU A 517 -16.38 -0.38 -6.13
CA LEU A 517 -16.27 -0.70 -4.70
C LEU A 517 -16.48 0.53 -3.81
N LEU A 518 -15.92 1.69 -4.17
CA LEU A 518 -16.16 2.94 -3.43
C LEU A 518 -17.63 3.35 -3.44
N ILE A 519 -18.33 3.19 -4.57
CA ILE A 519 -19.76 3.51 -4.67
C ILE A 519 -20.62 2.53 -3.88
N ILE A 520 -20.26 1.25 -3.88
CA ILE A 520 -20.88 0.21 -3.06
C ILE A 520 -20.69 0.54 -1.58
N LYS A 521 -19.48 0.95 -1.16
CA LYS A 521 -19.19 1.36 0.22
C LYS A 521 -20.12 2.49 0.69
N LEU A 522 -20.48 3.42 -0.20
CA LEU A 522 -21.43 4.50 0.10
C LEU A 522 -22.90 4.05 0.19
N ASN A 523 -23.20 2.83 -0.25
CA ASN A 523 -24.55 2.28 -0.36
C ASN A 523 -24.69 0.90 0.32
N MET A 524 -23.87 0.57 1.31
CA MET A 524 -23.88 -0.76 1.96
C MET A 524 -25.21 -1.11 2.67
N GLN A 525 -26.09 -0.15 2.91
CA GLN A 525 -27.46 -0.40 3.36
C GLN A 525 -28.37 -1.02 2.28
N SER A 526 -27.98 -0.97 1.00
CA SER A 526 -28.74 -1.52 -0.10
C SER A 526 -28.44 -2.99 -0.31
N LYS A 527 -29.49 -3.82 -0.32
CA LYS A 527 -29.39 -5.23 -0.70
C LYS A 527 -28.85 -5.42 -2.12
N TYR A 528 -29.16 -4.51 -3.05
CA TYR A 528 -28.60 -4.55 -4.40
C TYR A 528 -27.10 -4.27 -4.40
N ALA A 529 -26.64 -3.27 -3.64
CA ALA A 529 -25.21 -2.97 -3.54
C ALA A 529 -24.41 -4.13 -2.93
N LEU A 530 -24.95 -4.79 -1.90
CA LEU A 530 -24.34 -5.97 -1.28
C LEU A 530 -24.29 -7.18 -2.23
N ARG A 531 -25.32 -7.37 -3.07
CA ARG A 531 -25.28 -8.37 -4.16
C ARG A 531 -24.19 -8.08 -5.18
N VAL A 532 -24.06 -6.82 -5.61
CA VAL A 532 -22.99 -6.42 -6.55
C VAL A 532 -21.60 -6.58 -5.89
N LEU A 533 -21.46 -6.30 -4.59
CA LEU A 533 -20.23 -6.54 -3.85
C LEU A 533 -19.82 -8.01 -3.92
N TYR A 534 -20.76 -8.90 -3.63
CA TYR A 534 -20.54 -10.35 -3.68
C TYR A 534 -20.23 -10.84 -5.11
N GLU A 535 -20.92 -10.30 -6.11
CA GLU A 535 -20.65 -10.61 -7.53
C GLU A 535 -19.23 -10.19 -7.93
N ILE A 536 -18.77 -9.01 -7.51
CA ILE A 536 -17.40 -8.55 -7.78
C ILE A 536 -16.39 -9.45 -7.08
N TYR A 537 -16.57 -9.72 -5.78
CA TYR A 537 -15.68 -10.58 -5.01
C TYR A 537 -15.53 -11.96 -5.65
N SER A 538 -16.66 -12.58 -6.04
CA SER A 538 -16.69 -13.96 -6.55
C SER A 538 -16.12 -14.11 -7.96
N ASN A 539 -16.17 -13.06 -8.79
CA ASN A 539 -15.85 -13.16 -10.22
C ASN A 539 -14.59 -12.41 -10.65
N THR A 540 -14.09 -11.47 -9.83
CA THR A 540 -12.93 -10.67 -10.22
C THR A 540 -11.66 -11.51 -10.28
N LYS A 541 -10.84 -11.25 -11.31
CA LYS A 541 -9.50 -11.83 -11.43
C LYS A 541 -8.40 -10.90 -10.92
N LYS A 542 -8.79 -9.71 -10.43
CA LYS A 542 -7.86 -8.67 -9.97
C LYS A 542 -7.69 -8.82 -8.46
N SER A 543 -6.51 -9.27 -8.04
CA SER A 543 -6.18 -9.49 -6.62
C SER A 543 -6.43 -8.25 -5.76
N GLU A 544 -6.09 -7.06 -6.25
CA GLU A 544 -6.34 -5.80 -5.53
C GLU A 544 -7.84 -5.50 -5.30
N VAL A 545 -8.70 -5.88 -6.25
CA VAL A 545 -10.15 -5.65 -6.16
C VAL A 545 -10.79 -6.70 -5.27
N SER A 546 -10.36 -7.97 -5.40
CA SER A 546 -10.79 -9.06 -4.53
C SER A 546 -10.47 -8.74 -3.07
N TYR A 547 -9.24 -8.30 -2.76
CA TYR A 547 -8.84 -7.92 -1.40
C TYR A 547 -9.65 -6.76 -0.81
N GLU A 548 -9.96 -5.74 -1.61
CA GLU A 548 -10.78 -4.62 -1.14
C GLU A 548 -12.25 -5.03 -0.96
N ALA A 549 -12.77 -5.88 -1.85
CA ALA A 549 -14.13 -6.41 -1.72
C ALA A 549 -14.27 -7.30 -0.48
N ASP A 550 -13.28 -8.16 -0.21
CA ASP A 550 -13.18 -9.03 0.97
C ASP A 550 -13.30 -8.22 2.27
N LYS A 551 -12.51 -7.15 2.40
CA LYS A 551 -12.61 -6.23 3.55
C LYS A 551 -13.97 -5.60 3.72
N LEU A 552 -14.63 -5.22 2.62
CA LEU A 552 -15.98 -4.66 2.69
C LEU A 552 -17.00 -5.72 3.11
N ILE A 553 -16.82 -6.98 2.71
CA ILE A 553 -17.64 -8.10 3.15
C ILE A 553 -17.45 -8.32 4.66
N ASP A 554 -16.21 -8.32 5.16
CA ASP A 554 -15.92 -8.39 6.60
C ASP A 554 -16.61 -7.26 7.38
N GLU A 555 -16.48 -6.00 6.91
CA GLU A 555 -17.14 -4.83 7.51
C GLU A 555 -18.68 -5.02 7.57
N VAL A 556 -19.28 -5.64 6.54
CA VAL A 556 -20.72 -5.89 6.47
C VAL A 556 -21.12 -7.04 7.39
N MET A 557 -20.37 -8.15 7.38
CA MET A 557 -20.64 -9.32 8.20
C MET A 557 -20.59 -8.99 9.69
N GLU A 558 -19.57 -8.25 10.14
CA GLU A 558 -19.46 -7.78 11.53
C GLU A 558 -20.65 -6.89 11.91
N LYS A 559 -21.05 -5.97 11.03
CA LYS A 559 -22.17 -5.06 11.28
C LYS A 559 -23.53 -5.75 11.31
N MET A 560 -23.70 -6.81 10.52
CA MET A 560 -24.95 -7.57 10.43
C MET A 560 -25.01 -8.75 11.41
N ASP A 561 -23.89 -9.10 12.04
CA ASP A 561 -23.74 -10.29 12.90
C ASP A 561 -24.14 -11.59 12.18
N ILE A 562 -23.61 -11.79 10.98
CA ILE A 562 -23.89 -12.96 10.13
C ILE A 562 -22.60 -13.68 9.72
N SER A 563 -22.72 -14.98 9.44
CA SER A 563 -21.60 -15.78 8.92
C SER A 563 -21.35 -15.49 7.44
N TYR A 564 -20.16 -15.89 6.94
CA TYR A 564 -19.83 -15.79 5.53
C TYR A 564 -20.81 -16.59 4.65
N ASN A 565 -21.14 -17.82 5.04
CA ASN A 565 -22.10 -18.66 4.32
C ASN A 565 -23.48 -18.00 4.24
N GLU A 566 -23.94 -17.39 5.33
CA GLU A 566 -25.21 -16.66 5.36
C GLU A 566 -25.17 -15.42 4.46
N PHE A 567 -24.05 -14.68 4.46
CA PHE A 567 -23.81 -13.58 3.53
C PHE A 567 -23.89 -14.05 2.07
N GLN A 568 -23.18 -15.12 1.71
CA GLN A 568 -23.20 -15.71 0.37
C GLN A 568 -24.62 -16.07 -0.07
N LEU A 569 -25.41 -16.72 0.81
CA LEU A 569 -26.80 -17.09 0.51
C LEU A 569 -27.72 -15.87 0.35
N ARG A 570 -27.69 -14.93 1.30
CA ARG A 570 -28.56 -13.72 1.30
C ARG A 570 -28.34 -12.85 0.06
N PHE A 571 -27.09 -12.74 -0.38
CA PHE A 571 -26.68 -11.85 -1.46
C PHE A 571 -26.30 -12.59 -2.75
N SER A 572 -26.69 -13.86 -2.86
CA SER A 572 -26.63 -14.63 -4.10
C SER A 572 -27.42 -13.93 -5.23
N SER A 573 -26.88 -14.02 -6.45
CA SER A 573 -27.49 -13.41 -7.64
C SER A 573 -28.81 -14.10 -7.99
N ASP A 574 -29.82 -13.30 -8.33
CA ASP A 574 -31.04 -13.76 -9.00
C ASP A 574 -30.95 -13.59 -10.53
N PHE A 575 -29.81 -13.09 -11.03
CA PHE A 575 -29.55 -12.72 -12.43
C PHE A 575 -30.62 -11.77 -13.03
N GLY A 576 -31.38 -11.07 -12.19
CA GLY A 576 -32.49 -10.21 -12.57
C GLY A 576 -33.76 -10.96 -12.98
N PHE A 577 -33.90 -12.24 -12.62
CA PHE A 577 -35.15 -12.97 -12.75
C PHE A 577 -36.09 -12.65 -11.58
N ASN A 578 -37.38 -12.50 -11.87
CA ASN A 578 -38.41 -12.39 -10.85
C ASN A 578 -38.78 -13.76 -10.25
N SER A 579 -39.61 -13.78 -9.22
CA SER A 579 -40.03 -15.02 -8.54
C SER A 579 -40.78 -16.02 -9.43
N GLN A 580 -41.28 -15.60 -10.61
CA GLN A 580 -41.85 -16.50 -11.61
C GLN A 580 -40.81 -17.12 -12.54
N GLY A 581 -39.52 -16.81 -12.36
CA GLY A 581 -38.45 -17.26 -13.24
C GLY A 581 -38.44 -16.53 -14.58
N GLU A 582 -38.96 -15.29 -14.64
CA GLU A 582 -38.95 -14.47 -15.85
C GLU A 582 -37.99 -13.29 -15.73
N LYS A 583 -37.27 -12.99 -16.81
CA LYS A 583 -36.42 -11.80 -16.94
C LYS A 583 -36.77 -11.06 -18.22
N GLU A 584 -37.30 -9.84 -18.09
CA GLU A 584 -37.54 -8.97 -19.23
C GLU A 584 -36.21 -8.47 -19.81
N LEU A 585 -35.99 -8.70 -21.11
CA LEU A 585 -34.83 -8.18 -21.82
C LEU A 585 -35.15 -6.81 -22.43
N ASN A 586 -36.33 -6.71 -23.05
CA ASN A 586 -36.89 -5.48 -23.59
C ASN A 586 -38.42 -5.63 -23.75
N LYS A 587 -39.05 -4.69 -24.46
CA LYS A 587 -40.51 -4.69 -24.68
C LYS A 587 -41.02 -5.87 -25.52
N ASP A 588 -40.16 -6.53 -26.29
CA ASP A 588 -40.54 -7.57 -27.24
C ASP A 588 -40.15 -8.99 -26.75
N TYR A 589 -39.14 -9.11 -25.89
CA TYR A 589 -38.56 -10.39 -25.50
C TYR A 589 -38.29 -10.51 -24.01
N LYS A 590 -38.50 -11.73 -23.48
CA LYS A 590 -38.13 -12.14 -22.12
C LYS A 590 -37.43 -13.49 -22.11
N LEU A 591 -36.65 -13.77 -21.07
CA LEU A 591 -36.12 -15.09 -20.76
C LEU A 591 -37.00 -15.79 -19.73
N ILE A 592 -37.14 -17.10 -19.89
CA ILE A 592 -37.83 -18.00 -18.96
C ILE A 592 -36.80 -19.01 -18.44
N LEU A 593 -36.71 -19.12 -17.11
CA LEU A 593 -35.91 -20.11 -16.40
C LEU A 593 -36.70 -21.41 -16.26
N ASN A 594 -36.32 -22.42 -17.04
CA ASN A 594 -36.97 -23.72 -17.03
C ASN A 594 -36.65 -24.51 -15.74
N SER A 595 -37.38 -25.61 -15.52
CA SER A 595 -37.19 -26.50 -14.36
C SER A 595 -35.81 -27.17 -14.33
N ASP A 596 -35.21 -27.39 -15.51
CA ASP A 596 -33.85 -27.93 -15.68
C ASP A 596 -32.75 -26.85 -15.69
N TYR A 597 -33.08 -25.62 -15.26
CA TYR A 597 -32.19 -24.45 -15.25
C TYR A 597 -31.78 -23.92 -16.63
N SER A 598 -32.30 -24.51 -17.71
CA SER A 598 -32.06 -24.00 -19.05
C SER A 598 -32.85 -22.70 -19.29
N LEU A 599 -32.34 -21.88 -20.22
CA LEU A 599 -32.95 -20.60 -20.56
C LEU A 599 -33.64 -20.65 -21.93
N SER A 600 -34.95 -20.44 -21.88
CA SER A 600 -35.80 -20.28 -23.07
C SER A 600 -36.02 -18.80 -23.38
N LEU A 601 -35.87 -18.44 -24.66
CA LEU A 601 -36.17 -17.10 -25.15
C LEU A 601 -37.63 -17.04 -25.59
N PHE A 602 -38.40 -16.08 -25.08
CA PHE A 602 -39.82 -15.95 -25.35
C PHE A 602 -40.13 -14.63 -26.06
N ASP A 603 -40.86 -14.72 -27.17
CA ASP A 603 -41.41 -13.57 -27.90
C ASP A 603 -42.75 -13.18 -27.25
N ILE A 604 -42.75 -12.02 -26.59
CA ILE A 604 -43.90 -11.51 -25.83
C ILE A 604 -45.05 -11.19 -26.78
N LYS A 605 -44.74 -10.60 -27.94
CA LYS A 605 -45.74 -10.12 -28.89
C LYS A 605 -46.48 -11.26 -29.58
N ASN A 606 -45.75 -12.31 -29.95
CA ASN A 606 -46.30 -13.48 -30.65
C ASN A 606 -46.69 -14.63 -29.69
N ASN A 607 -46.52 -14.42 -28.38
CA ASN A 607 -46.79 -15.40 -27.32
C ASN A 607 -46.19 -16.78 -27.62
N LYS A 608 -44.90 -16.81 -27.99
CA LYS A 608 -44.24 -18.01 -28.49
C LYS A 608 -42.80 -18.12 -28.03
N GLU A 609 -42.40 -19.32 -27.65
CA GLU A 609 -41.00 -19.69 -27.38
C GLU A 609 -40.16 -19.80 -28.67
N LEU A 610 -38.97 -19.22 -28.64
CA LEU A 610 -38.02 -19.18 -29.73
C LEU A 610 -36.89 -20.19 -29.52
N LYS A 611 -36.77 -21.14 -30.45
CA LYS A 611 -35.69 -22.16 -30.42
C LYS A 611 -34.30 -21.60 -30.69
N LYS A 612 -34.20 -20.42 -31.30
CA LYS A 612 -32.94 -19.75 -31.65
C LYS A 612 -33.10 -18.25 -31.47
N ILE A 613 -31.99 -17.58 -31.17
CA ILE A 613 -31.91 -16.12 -31.14
C ILE A 613 -32.21 -15.59 -32.56
N PRO A 614 -33.12 -14.61 -32.72
CA PRO A 614 -33.42 -13.99 -34.00
C PRO A 614 -32.18 -13.40 -34.71
N GLN A 615 -32.20 -13.40 -36.05
CA GLN A 615 -31.05 -12.96 -36.84
C GLN A 615 -30.74 -11.46 -36.68
N ASN A 616 -31.78 -10.63 -36.54
CA ASN A 616 -31.69 -9.18 -36.31
C ASN A 616 -31.88 -8.81 -34.83
N PHE A 617 -31.44 -9.67 -33.90
CA PHE A 617 -31.51 -9.41 -32.47
C PHE A 617 -30.37 -8.45 -32.05
N ASP A 618 -30.64 -7.59 -31.08
CA ASP A 618 -29.68 -6.63 -30.51
C ASP A 618 -28.43 -7.38 -29.97
N GLU A 619 -27.23 -6.96 -30.38
CA GLU A 619 -25.98 -7.67 -30.04
C GLU A 619 -25.67 -7.66 -28.54
N ASP A 620 -25.99 -6.58 -27.83
CA ASP A 620 -25.79 -6.50 -26.37
C ASP A 620 -26.69 -7.53 -25.66
N LEU A 621 -27.94 -7.67 -26.13
CA LEU A 621 -28.86 -8.68 -25.61
C LEU A 621 -28.42 -10.11 -25.97
N LYS A 622 -27.81 -10.32 -27.15
CA LYS A 622 -27.23 -11.64 -27.50
C LYS A 622 -26.09 -12.02 -26.55
N GLU A 623 -25.23 -11.05 -26.24
CA GLU A 623 -24.12 -11.25 -25.31
C GLU A 623 -24.64 -11.55 -23.91
N GLU A 624 -25.64 -10.80 -23.42
CA GLU A 624 -26.29 -11.05 -22.12
C GLU A 624 -26.87 -12.47 -22.04
N ILE A 625 -27.63 -12.91 -23.04
CA ILE A 625 -28.21 -14.27 -23.08
C ILE A 625 -27.11 -15.33 -23.05
N THR A 626 -26.04 -15.13 -23.83
CA THR A 626 -24.93 -16.08 -23.93
C THR A 626 -24.17 -16.18 -22.61
N LYS A 627 -23.96 -15.04 -21.95
CA LYS A 627 -23.35 -14.96 -20.62
C LYS A 627 -24.19 -15.69 -19.57
N LEU A 628 -25.49 -15.41 -19.49
CA LEU A 628 -26.40 -16.05 -18.53
C LEU A 628 -26.46 -17.58 -18.71
N ARG A 629 -26.48 -18.07 -19.95
CA ARG A 629 -26.44 -19.52 -20.24
C ARG A 629 -25.18 -20.22 -19.74
N LYS A 630 -24.09 -19.50 -19.53
CA LYS A 630 -22.85 -20.02 -18.96
C LYS A 630 -22.79 -19.87 -17.45
N GLU A 631 -23.29 -18.75 -16.93
CA GLU A 631 -23.19 -18.42 -15.50
C GLU A 631 -24.18 -19.21 -14.65
N ILE A 632 -25.42 -19.39 -15.10
CA ILE A 632 -26.45 -20.11 -14.32
C ILE A 632 -26.01 -21.54 -13.97
N PRO A 633 -25.53 -22.38 -14.90
CA PRO A 633 -25.06 -23.72 -14.54
C PRO A 633 -23.89 -23.71 -13.54
N SER A 634 -22.98 -22.74 -13.65
CA SER A 634 -21.86 -22.60 -12.71
C SER A 634 -22.34 -22.17 -11.32
N PHE A 635 -23.27 -21.21 -11.27
CA PHE A 635 -23.93 -20.78 -10.03
C PHE A 635 -24.61 -21.96 -9.36
N MET A 636 -25.42 -22.72 -10.11
CA MET A 636 -26.12 -23.90 -9.58
C MET A 636 -25.16 -24.92 -8.99
N LYS A 637 -24.05 -25.22 -9.69
CA LYS A 637 -23.02 -26.14 -9.20
C LYS A 637 -22.37 -25.65 -7.90
N ASN A 638 -21.97 -24.37 -7.84
CA ASN A 638 -21.28 -23.82 -6.68
C ASN A 638 -22.23 -23.73 -5.48
N THR A 639 -23.47 -23.29 -5.69
CA THR A 639 -24.50 -23.25 -4.65
C THR A 639 -24.82 -24.65 -4.14
N SER A 640 -24.87 -25.68 -5.00
CA SER A 640 -24.99 -27.07 -4.55
C SER A 640 -23.86 -27.49 -3.60
N SER A 641 -22.61 -27.10 -3.89
CA SER A 641 -21.47 -27.39 -3.00
C SER A 641 -21.59 -26.67 -1.67
N LEU A 642 -21.96 -25.39 -1.67
CA LEU A 642 -22.20 -24.62 -0.45
C LEU A 642 -23.30 -25.25 0.40
N LEU A 643 -24.42 -25.65 -0.22
CA LEU A 643 -25.51 -26.34 0.48
C LEU A 643 -25.09 -27.71 1.03
N ALA A 644 -24.13 -28.39 0.41
CA ALA A 644 -23.57 -29.63 0.94
C ALA A 644 -22.73 -29.38 2.20
N VAL A 645 -21.96 -28.29 2.25
CA VAL A 645 -21.25 -27.84 3.47
C VAL A 645 -22.26 -27.47 4.56
N LEU A 646 -23.33 -26.76 4.22
CA LEU A 646 -24.38 -26.38 5.16
C LEU A 646 -25.22 -27.57 5.64
N LEU A 647 -25.39 -28.60 4.82
CA LEU A 647 -25.98 -29.87 5.23
C LEU A 647 -25.13 -30.56 6.31
N ALA A 648 -23.80 -30.48 6.21
CA ALA A 648 -22.88 -31.03 7.20
C ALA A 648 -22.93 -30.24 8.52
N SER A 649 -22.93 -28.91 8.46
CA SER A 649 -22.97 -28.05 9.65
C SER A 649 -24.33 -28.06 10.37
N GLY A 650 -25.42 -28.34 9.65
CA GLY A 650 -26.76 -28.39 10.22
C GLY A 650 -27.28 -27.03 10.68
N GLU A 651 -26.81 -25.95 10.05
CA GLU A 651 -27.27 -24.59 10.35
C GLU A 651 -28.80 -24.47 10.25
N LYS A 652 -29.36 -23.78 11.25
CA LYS A 652 -30.80 -23.47 11.34
C LYS A 652 -31.01 -22.00 11.00
N TYR A 653 -31.96 -21.73 10.13
CA TYR A 653 -32.37 -20.38 9.74
C TYR A 653 -33.77 -20.10 10.27
N SER A 654 -34.10 -18.85 10.59
CA SER A 654 -35.50 -18.49 10.80
C SER A 654 -36.29 -18.72 9.51
N TYR A 655 -37.59 -19.00 9.62
CA TYR A 655 -38.43 -19.18 8.44
C TYR A 655 -38.46 -17.93 7.55
N ASP A 656 -38.46 -16.73 8.13
CA ASP A 656 -38.36 -15.48 7.37
C ASP A 656 -37.09 -15.43 6.50
N LEU A 657 -35.95 -15.82 7.05
CA LEU A 657 -34.69 -15.87 6.32
C LEU A 657 -34.68 -16.96 5.25
N PHE A 658 -35.21 -18.14 5.59
CA PHE A 658 -35.41 -19.22 4.63
C PHE A 658 -36.28 -18.76 3.45
N LYS A 659 -37.38 -18.05 3.72
CA LYS A 659 -38.25 -17.50 2.70
C LYS A 659 -37.53 -16.46 1.84
N GLU A 660 -36.81 -15.53 2.45
CA GLU A 660 -36.04 -14.50 1.74
C GLU A 660 -34.99 -15.11 0.80
N ILE A 661 -34.23 -16.10 1.29
CA ILE A 661 -33.13 -16.72 0.54
C ILE A 661 -33.68 -17.69 -0.48
N PHE A 662 -34.51 -18.65 -0.06
CA PHE A 662 -34.87 -19.80 -0.85
C PHE A 662 -36.20 -19.65 -1.56
N ILE A 663 -37.17 -18.87 -1.08
CA ILE A 663 -38.47 -18.78 -1.75
C ILE A 663 -38.53 -17.57 -2.67
N ASP A 664 -38.14 -16.40 -2.19
CA ASP A 664 -38.27 -15.13 -2.92
C ASP A 664 -37.21 -14.94 -4.01
N ASN A 665 -36.06 -15.62 -3.90
CA ASN A 665 -35.03 -15.62 -4.95
C ASN A 665 -35.32 -16.72 -5.99
N ALA A 666 -35.52 -16.29 -7.23
CA ALA A 666 -35.88 -17.16 -8.36
C ALA A 666 -34.91 -18.33 -8.60
N MET A 667 -33.61 -18.10 -8.39
CA MET A 667 -32.59 -19.13 -8.58
C MET A 667 -32.57 -20.11 -7.40
N MET A 668 -32.66 -19.58 -6.18
CA MET A 668 -32.62 -20.40 -4.96
C MET A 668 -33.92 -21.21 -4.75
N ASN A 669 -35.05 -20.74 -5.28
CA ASN A 669 -36.35 -21.42 -5.26
C ASN A 669 -36.31 -22.85 -5.75
N ARG A 670 -35.46 -23.11 -6.73
CA ARG A 670 -35.27 -24.45 -7.25
C ARG A 670 -34.64 -25.40 -6.23
N PHE A 671 -33.72 -24.92 -5.40
CA PHE A 671 -33.17 -25.70 -4.29
C PHE A 671 -34.24 -25.96 -3.23
N ALA A 672 -35.05 -24.94 -2.91
CA ALA A 672 -36.17 -25.08 -1.98
C ALA A 672 -37.13 -26.20 -2.41
N SER A 673 -37.45 -26.27 -3.71
CA SER A 673 -38.41 -27.23 -4.25
C SER A 673 -37.85 -28.64 -4.49
N SER A 674 -36.52 -28.80 -4.56
CA SER A 674 -35.86 -30.07 -4.88
C SER A 674 -35.15 -30.73 -3.69
N LEU A 675 -34.94 -29.97 -2.62
CA LEU A 675 -34.35 -30.47 -1.38
C LEU A 675 -35.42 -30.67 -0.30
N ILE A 676 -35.08 -31.51 0.66
CA ILE A 676 -35.89 -31.79 1.85
C ILE A 676 -35.37 -30.97 3.02
N TRP A 677 -36.28 -30.42 3.81
CA TRP A 677 -35.99 -29.50 4.89
C TRP A 677 -36.56 -30.01 6.21
N ASN A 678 -35.86 -29.78 7.31
CA ASN A 678 -36.38 -29.99 8.66
C ASN A 678 -37.09 -28.73 9.12
N LEU A 679 -38.29 -28.88 9.69
CA LEU A 679 -39.02 -27.82 10.38
C LEU A 679 -38.85 -27.99 11.89
N TYR A 680 -38.56 -26.89 12.57
CA TYR A 680 -38.48 -26.83 14.03
C TYR A 680 -39.39 -25.74 14.59
N ASP A 681 -39.88 -25.95 15.80
CA ASP A 681 -40.59 -24.92 16.54
C ASP A 681 -39.65 -23.81 17.05
N LYS A 682 -40.23 -22.79 17.69
CA LYS A 682 -39.50 -21.67 18.31
C LYS A 682 -38.46 -22.10 19.36
N ASP A 683 -38.62 -23.29 19.94
CA ASP A 683 -37.77 -23.87 20.98
C ASP A 683 -36.75 -24.85 20.37
N SER A 684 -36.62 -24.84 19.03
CA SER A 684 -35.72 -25.69 18.24
C SER A 684 -36.02 -27.19 18.30
N ASN A 685 -37.23 -27.60 18.71
CA ASN A 685 -37.66 -28.99 18.67
C ASN A 685 -38.09 -29.36 17.25
N PHE A 686 -37.67 -30.54 16.79
CA PHE A 686 -38.04 -31.07 15.48
C PHE A 686 -39.56 -31.33 15.41
N ILE A 687 -40.20 -30.83 14.35
CA ILE A 687 -41.63 -31.02 14.08
C ILE A 687 -41.81 -32.10 13.01
N THR A 688 -41.27 -31.84 11.80
CA THR A 688 -41.41 -32.72 10.64
C THR A 688 -40.39 -32.36 9.58
N THR A 689 -40.20 -33.25 8.60
CA THR A 689 -39.55 -32.92 7.34
C THR A 689 -40.57 -32.38 6.33
N PHE A 690 -40.18 -31.46 5.45
CA PHE A 690 -41.04 -30.93 4.40
C PHE A 690 -40.29 -30.58 3.11
N ARG A 691 -41.05 -30.36 2.03
CA ARG A 691 -40.58 -29.84 0.73
C ARG A 691 -41.49 -28.69 0.28
N TYR A 692 -40.92 -27.72 -0.43
CA TYR A 692 -41.69 -26.65 -1.08
C TYR A 692 -42.22 -27.11 -2.46
N SER A 693 -43.52 -26.94 -2.71
CA SER A 693 -44.14 -27.43 -3.95
C SER A 693 -43.96 -26.51 -5.17
N GLY A 694 -43.46 -25.28 -4.99
CA GLY A 694 -43.31 -24.30 -6.08
C GLY A 694 -44.45 -23.28 -6.17
N ASP A 695 -45.60 -23.55 -5.57
CA ASP A 695 -46.84 -22.76 -5.67
C ASP A 695 -47.22 -22.01 -4.38
N GLY A 696 -46.33 -22.00 -3.38
CA GLY A 696 -46.60 -21.46 -2.05
C GLY A 696 -46.96 -22.51 -1.00
N SER A 697 -47.24 -23.75 -1.40
CA SER A 697 -47.56 -24.85 -0.47
C SER A 697 -46.33 -25.65 -0.04
N TYR A 698 -46.46 -26.31 1.12
CA TYR A 698 -45.45 -27.20 1.70
C TYR A 698 -46.10 -28.54 2.00
N SER A 699 -45.42 -29.64 1.70
CA SER A 699 -45.90 -30.99 2.05
C SER A 699 -44.83 -31.80 2.78
N ASN A 700 -45.26 -32.76 3.60
CA ASN A 700 -44.40 -33.74 4.26
C ASN A 700 -44.19 -35.00 3.38
N CYS A 701 -43.54 -36.03 3.92
CA CYS A 701 -43.26 -37.29 3.21
C CYS A 701 -44.50 -38.14 2.88
N GLU A 702 -45.68 -37.78 3.40
CA GLU A 702 -46.97 -38.44 3.16
C GLU A 702 -47.87 -37.62 2.22
N ASP A 703 -47.33 -36.57 1.58
CA ASP A 703 -48.08 -35.57 0.79
C ASP A 703 -49.11 -34.77 1.61
N GLU A 704 -49.00 -34.73 2.94
CA GLU A 704 -49.87 -33.91 3.78
C GLU A 704 -49.35 -32.47 3.85
N GLU A 705 -50.26 -31.49 3.82
CA GLU A 705 -49.94 -30.06 3.89
C GLU A 705 -49.28 -29.70 5.24
N VAL A 706 -48.13 -29.02 5.18
CA VAL A 706 -47.38 -28.54 6.34
C VAL A 706 -47.60 -27.04 6.50
N LYS A 707 -48.04 -26.63 7.70
CA LYS A 707 -48.14 -25.22 8.08
C LYS A 707 -46.87 -24.79 8.81
N ILE A 708 -46.32 -23.65 8.41
CA ILE A 708 -45.10 -23.08 8.98
C ILE A 708 -45.45 -21.76 9.65
N ASP A 709 -45.19 -21.66 10.96
CA ASP A 709 -45.37 -20.42 11.71
C ASP A 709 -44.16 -19.49 11.50
N ASP A 710 -44.36 -18.17 11.56
CA ASP A 710 -43.31 -17.15 11.35
C ASP A 710 -42.10 -17.32 12.29
N ASN A 711 -42.32 -17.88 13.48
CA ASN A 711 -41.32 -18.08 14.53
C ASN A 711 -40.56 -19.41 14.39
N SER A 712 -40.83 -20.18 13.34
CA SER A 712 -40.23 -21.50 13.12
C SER A 712 -38.79 -21.38 12.62
N PHE A 713 -38.02 -22.45 12.80
CA PHE A 713 -36.69 -22.59 12.21
C PHE A 713 -36.67 -23.69 11.16
N VAL A 714 -35.79 -23.54 10.17
CA VAL A 714 -35.63 -24.46 9.05
C VAL A 714 -34.16 -24.81 8.88
N SER A 715 -33.85 -26.09 8.64
CA SER A 715 -32.51 -26.55 8.23
C SER A 715 -32.61 -27.55 7.08
N LEU A 716 -31.52 -27.80 6.37
CA LEU A 716 -31.47 -28.91 5.41
C LEU A 716 -31.61 -30.25 6.15
N ALA A 717 -32.49 -31.12 5.69
CA ALA A 717 -32.72 -32.42 6.33
C ALA A 717 -31.55 -33.38 6.06
N SER A 718 -30.99 -34.01 7.10
CA SER A 718 -29.90 -34.99 6.92
C SER A 718 -30.40 -36.43 7.10
N PRO A 719 -30.02 -37.40 6.24
CA PRO A 719 -30.46 -38.78 6.38
C PRO A 719 -30.06 -39.46 7.69
N ILE A 720 -29.00 -39.02 8.35
CA ILE A 720 -28.58 -39.55 9.66
C ILE A 720 -29.60 -39.24 10.77
N GLU A 721 -30.44 -38.22 10.56
CA GLU A 721 -31.48 -37.75 11.49
C GLU A 721 -32.86 -38.34 11.16
N MET A 722 -32.96 -39.16 10.11
CA MET A 722 -34.20 -39.78 9.64
C MET A 722 -34.12 -41.30 9.73
N ASP A 723 -35.26 -41.93 10.04
CA ASP A 723 -35.43 -43.37 9.88
C ASP A 723 -35.52 -43.77 8.40
N ASP A 724 -35.27 -45.05 8.12
CA ASP A 724 -35.26 -45.57 6.75
C ASP A 724 -36.66 -45.53 6.09
N GLU A 725 -37.74 -45.57 6.87
CA GLU A 725 -39.10 -45.51 6.33
C GLU A 725 -39.37 -44.12 5.74
N THR A 726 -39.03 -43.06 6.48
CA THR A 726 -39.13 -41.66 6.08
C THR A 726 -38.25 -41.37 4.86
N ILE A 727 -37.02 -41.86 4.84
CA ILE A 727 -36.11 -41.73 3.68
C ILE A 727 -36.73 -42.39 2.44
N ASN A 728 -37.26 -43.60 2.56
CA ASN A 728 -37.88 -44.32 1.44
C ASN A 728 -39.13 -43.61 0.91
N LYS A 729 -39.96 -43.02 1.79
CA LYS A 729 -41.13 -42.22 1.39
C LYS A 729 -40.73 -40.99 0.59
N TRP A 730 -39.74 -40.22 1.08
CA TRP A 730 -39.23 -39.07 0.33
C TRP A 730 -38.64 -39.46 -1.02
N ARG A 731 -37.87 -40.55 -1.09
CA ARG A 731 -37.30 -41.03 -2.36
C ARG A 731 -38.38 -41.39 -3.37
N LYS A 732 -39.43 -42.08 -2.92
CA LYS A 732 -40.57 -42.41 -3.76
C LYS A 732 -41.28 -41.13 -4.24
N GLN A 733 -41.51 -40.17 -3.35
CA GLN A 733 -42.17 -38.92 -3.71
C GLN A 733 -41.33 -38.11 -4.74
N LEU A 734 -40.01 -38.02 -4.56
CA LEU A 734 -39.12 -37.36 -5.54
C LEU A 734 -39.16 -38.06 -6.90
N GLU A 735 -39.24 -39.40 -6.93
CA GLU A 735 -39.40 -40.19 -8.15
C GLU A 735 -40.78 -39.95 -8.82
N ASP A 736 -41.86 -39.97 -8.04
CA ASP A 736 -43.25 -39.76 -8.51
C ASP A 736 -43.43 -38.36 -9.15
N TYR A 737 -42.70 -37.35 -8.68
CA TYR A 737 -42.71 -35.99 -9.23
C TYR A 737 -41.58 -35.71 -10.24
N GLU A 738 -40.76 -36.71 -10.59
CA GLU A 738 -39.61 -36.57 -11.49
C GLU A 738 -38.60 -35.47 -11.05
N ILE A 739 -38.38 -35.34 -9.73
CA ILE A 739 -37.53 -34.30 -9.14
C ILE A 739 -36.11 -34.83 -8.96
N ALA A 740 -35.16 -34.20 -9.65
CA ALA A 740 -33.74 -34.43 -9.43
C ALA A 740 -33.21 -33.52 -8.31
N GLN A 741 -32.49 -34.09 -7.34
CA GLN A 741 -31.86 -33.30 -6.29
C GLN A 741 -30.55 -32.65 -6.78
N PRO A 742 -30.32 -31.35 -6.52
CA PRO A 742 -29.11 -30.64 -6.93
C PRO A 742 -27.87 -31.03 -6.08
N LEU A 743 -28.09 -31.69 -4.94
CA LEU A 743 -27.09 -32.42 -4.17
C LEU A 743 -27.68 -33.79 -3.78
N GLN A 744 -26.86 -34.84 -3.69
CA GLN A 744 -27.30 -36.22 -3.39
C GLN A 744 -27.72 -36.39 -1.92
N GLN A 745 -28.74 -35.64 -1.47
CA GLN A 745 -29.18 -35.55 -0.09
C GLN A 745 -29.67 -36.90 0.43
N LEU A 746 -30.55 -37.57 -0.31
CA LEU A 746 -31.10 -38.89 0.05
C LEU A 746 -30.36 -40.01 -0.68
N THR A 747 -29.04 -40.06 -0.49
CA THR A 747 -28.17 -41.02 -1.18
C THR A 747 -28.57 -42.49 -0.94
N ILE A 748 -28.26 -43.36 -1.92
CA ILE A 748 -28.39 -44.82 -1.80
C ILE A 748 -27.29 -45.47 -0.96
N ILE A 749 -26.21 -44.73 -0.68
CA ILE A 749 -25.06 -45.24 0.09
C ILE A 749 -25.53 -45.58 1.50
N LYS A 750 -25.32 -46.84 1.90
CA LYS A 750 -25.67 -47.31 3.24
C LYS A 750 -24.44 -47.28 4.14
N LEU A 751 -24.34 -46.23 4.94
CA LEU A 751 -23.38 -46.18 6.04
C LEU A 751 -24.00 -46.78 7.31
N ASP A 752 -23.19 -47.44 8.13
CA ASP A 752 -23.58 -47.81 9.48
C ASP A 752 -23.72 -46.53 10.34
N LYS A 753 -24.96 -46.04 10.45
CA LYS A 753 -25.33 -44.84 11.21
C LYS A 753 -24.95 -44.94 12.70
N ASP A 754 -24.88 -46.16 13.24
CA ASP A 754 -24.56 -46.42 14.63
C ASP A 754 -23.05 -46.54 14.87
N ASN A 755 -22.25 -46.77 13.83
CA ASN A 755 -20.80 -46.97 13.92
C ASN A 755 -20.01 -46.24 12.81
N LEU A 756 -20.17 -44.92 12.72
CA LEU A 756 -19.46 -44.08 11.75
C LEU A 756 -17.92 -44.17 11.86
N LYS A 757 -17.39 -44.52 13.03
CA LYS A 757 -15.95 -44.73 13.20
C LYS A 757 -15.42 -45.86 12.30
N SER A 758 -16.15 -46.98 12.22
CA SER A 758 -15.77 -48.08 11.32
C SER A 758 -15.90 -47.69 9.85
N GLU A 759 -16.76 -46.73 9.51
CA GLU A 759 -16.91 -46.21 8.15
C GLU A 759 -15.74 -45.28 7.77
N ILE A 760 -15.25 -44.47 8.71
CA ILE A 760 -14.03 -43.65 8.56
C ILE A 760 -12.81 -44.54 8.27
N GLU A 761 -12.63 -45.62 9.05
CA GLU A 761 -11.51 -46.55 8.92
C GLU A 761 -11.43 -47.23 7.52
N LYS A 762 -12.53 -47.27 6.75
CA LYS A 762 -12.52 -47.80 5.37
C LYS A 762 -11.86 -46.86 4.37
N ILE A 763 -11.90 -45.55 4.61
CA ILE A 763 -11.38 -44.51 3.69
C ILE A 763 -10.02 -43.97 4.15
N ASP A 764 -9.70 -44.14 5.44
CA ASP A 764 -8.40 -43.73 5.96
C ASP A 764 -7.24 -44.47 5.27
N ASN A 765 -6.14 -43.79 5.03
CA ASN A 765 -4.97 -44.30 4.29
C ASN A 765 -5.24 -44.74 2.84
N LEU A 766 -6.35 -44.32 2.24
CA LEU A 766 -6.69 -44.63 0.84
C LEU A 766 -5.76 -43.92 -0.13
N GLU A 767 -5.43 -44.57 -1.25
CA GLU A 767 -4.70 -43.95 -2.34
C GLU A 767 -5.67 -43.40 -3.40
N ILE A 768 -5.60 -42.08 -3.67
CA ILE A 768 -6.42 -41.39 -4.67
C ILE A 768 -5.56 -40.57 -5.63
N ALA A 769 -6.12 -40.09 -6.74
CA ALA A 769 -5.40 -39.15 -7.59
C ALA A 769 -5.30 -37.79 -6.90
N TYR A 770 -4.13 -37.14 -6.95
CA TYR A 770 -3.90 -35.84 -6.32
C TYR A 770 -4.83 -34.75 -6.89
N GLY A 771 -5.11 -34.79 -8.19
CA GLY A 771 -6.12 -33.91 -8.80
C GLY A 771 -7.53 -34.11 -8.22
N THR A 772 -7.89 -35.30 -7.77
CA THR A 772 -9.16 -35.58 -7.08
C THR A 772 -9.17 -34.99 -5.68
N PHE A 773 -8.07 -35.12 -4.92
CA PHE A 773 -7.89 -34.47 -3.62
C PHE A 773 -8.04 -32.94 -3.73
N LYS A 774 -7.35 -32.32 -4.70
CA LYS A 774 -7.49 -30.88 -4.99
C LYS A 774 -8.91 -30.49 -5.35
N ALA A 775 -9.53 -31.22 -6.28
CA ALA A 775 -10.88 -30.92 -6.72
C ALA A 775 -11.92 -31.03 -5.59
N PHE A 776 -11.72 -31.92 -4.62
CA PHE A 776 -12.59 -32.05 -3.45
C PHE A 776 -12.47 -30.84 -2.52
N GLY A 777 -11.25 -30.46 -2.13
CA GLY A 777 -11.04 -29.27 -1.30
C GLY A 777 -11.52 -27.98 -1.96
N GLU A 778 -11.22 -27.79 -3.25
CA GLU A 778 -11.66 -26.62 -4.02
C GLU A 778 -13.19 -26.58 -4.20
N ARG A 779 -13.85 -27.73 -4.37
CA ARG A 779 -15.31 -27.77 -4.58
C ARG A 779 -16.09 -27.29 -3.37
N TYR A 780 -15.61 -27.60 -2.16
CA TYR A 780 -16.29 -27.29 -0.91
C TYR A 780 -15.64 -26.11 -0.17
N GLU A 781 -14.86 -25.29 -0.88
CA GLU A 781 -14.22 -24.06 -0.38
C GLU A 781 -13.44 -24.29 0.93
N MET A 782 -12.76 -25.45 1.04
CA MET A 782 -11.97 -25.80 2.22
C MET A 782 -10.69 -24.95 2.31
N TYR A 783 -10.29 -24.60 3.53
CA TYR A 783 -9.01 -23.93 3.79
C TYR A 783 -7.86 -24.86 3.37
N SER A 784 -6.80 -24.32 2.77
CA SER A 784 -5.69 -25.10 2.23
C SER A 784 -4.35 -24.77 2.88
N GLU A 785 -3.58 -25.80 3.22
CA GLU A 785 -2.18 -25.70 3.66
C GLU A 785 -1.25 -26.09 2.49
N TYR A 786 -0.24 -25.26 2.18
CA TYR A 786 0.67 -25.49 1.04
C TYR A 786 2.07 -25.91 1.49
N ILE A 787 2.72 -26.76 0.67
CA ILE A 787 4.16 -26.99 0.68
C ILE A 787 4.78 -26.23 -0.52
N GLY A 788 5.65 -25.27 -0.22
CA GLY A 788 6.23 -24.41 -1.26
C GLY A 788 5.18 -23.42 -1.78
N TYR A 789 5.11 -23.23 -3.11
CA TYR A 789 4.21 -22.25 -3.72
C TYR A 789 2.91 -22.86 -4.29
N ASP A 790 2.91 -24.12 -4.73
CA ASP A 790 1.83 -24.63 -5.60
C ASP A 790 1.24 -26.00 -5.19
N VAL A 791 1.85 -26.72 -4.22
CA VAL A 791 1.39 -28.05 -3.80
C VAL A 791 0.59 -27.93 -2.51
N VAL A 792 -0.69 -28.29 -2.53
CA VAL A 792 -1.55 -28.35 -1.34
C VAL A 792 -1.30 -29.68 -0.62
N LYS A 793 -1.01 -29.59 0.66
CA LYS A 793 -0.77 -30.74 1.56
C LYS A 793 -2.01 -31.12 2.34
N SER A 794 -2.82 -30.14 2.74
CA SER A 794 -3.98 -30.36 3.60
C SER A 794 -5.14 -29.48 3.18
N TYR A 795 -6.35 -30.01 3.34
CA TYR A 795 -7.57 -29.22 3.35
C TYR A 795 -8.29 -29.35 4.69
N SER A 796 -8.85 -28.26 5.20
CA SER A 796 -9.68 -28.25 6.40
C SER A 796 -11.00 -27.51 6.21
N LEU A 797 -12.05 -28.04 6.83
CA LEU A 797 -13.38 -27.45 6.90
C LEU A 797 -13.82 -27.36 8.36
N GLU A 798 -14.30 -26.19 8.77
CA GLU A 798 -14.76 -25.94 10.14
C GLU A 798 -16.21 -25.47 10.11
N SER A 799 -17.02 -25.96 11.05
CA SER A 799 -18.41 -25.54 11.24
C SER A 799 -18.55 -24.61 12.45
N LYS A 800 -19.67 -23.88 12.50
CA LYS A 800 -19.95 -22.88 13.56
C LYS A 800 -19.98 -23.44 14.99
N ASN A 801 -20.23 -24.74 15.16
CA ASN A 801 -20.21 -25.43 16.46
C ASN A 801 -18.81 -25.97 16.84
N GLY A 802 -17.77 -25.61 16.08
CA GLY A 802 -16.39 -26.01 16.33
C GLY A 802 -16.03 -27.40 15.82
N ASP A 803 -16.89 -28.07 15.03
CA ASP A 803 -16.49 -29.34 14.39
C ASP A 803 -15.56 -29.04 13.22
N THR A 804 -14.44 -29.76 13.16
CA THR A 804 -13.42 -29.62 12.12
C THR A 804 -13.18 -30.95 11.44
N PHE A 805 -13.15 -30.91 10.11
CA PHE A 805 -12.68 -32.00 9.26
C PHE A 805 -11.37 -31.60 8.60
N THR A 806 -10.40 -32.51 8.61
CA THR A 806 -9.11 -32.34 7.94
C THR A 806 -8.83 -33.55 7.06
N ILE A 807 -8.35 -33.29 5.85
CA ILE A 807 -7.84 -34.31 4.94
C ILE A 807 -6.43 -33.93 4.51
N ASP A 808 -5.48 -34.78 4.88
CA ASP A 808 -4.06 -34.63 4.54
C ASP A 808 -3.72 -35.53 3.36
N ALA A 809 -2.81 -35.07 2.50
CA ALA A 809 -2.23 -35.86 1.43
C ALA A 809 -0.72 -36.04 1.65
N ASP A 810 -0.22 -37.27 1.49
CA ASP A 810 1.22 -37.57 1.51
C ASP A 810 1.89 -37.05 0.22
N VAL A 811 2.36 -35.80 0.25
CA VAL A 811 2.89 -35.07 -0.91
C VAL A 811 4.22 -34.37 -0.61
N ASN A 812 4.96 -34.05 -1.68
CA ASN A 812 6.17 -33.25 -1.61
C ASN A 812 6.14 -32.13 -2.67
N SER A 813 7.14 -31.25 -2.67
CA SER A 813 7.18 -30.08 -3.56
C SER A 813 7.25 -30.38 -5.06
N LYS A 814 7.30 -31.66 -5.47
CA LYS A 814 7.32 -32.11 -6.87
C LYS A 814 6.08 -32.91 -7.29
N THR A 815 5.11 -33.09 -6.39
CA THR A 815 3.89 -33.83 -6.68
C THR A 815 3.09 -33.15 -7.80
N ASP A 816 2.75 -33.92 -8.84
CA ASP A 816 1.99 -33.48 -10.01
C ASP A 816 0.49 -33.80 -9.84
N PHE A 817 -0.37 -33.08 -10.56
CA PHE A 817 -1.82 -33.26 -10.60
C PHE A 817 -2.27 -34.69 -10.90
N HIS A 818 -1.47 -35.44 -11.69
CA HIS A 818 -1.78 -36.81 -12.09
C HIS A 818 -1.23 -37.90 -11.14
N ASP A 819 -0.46 -37.52 -10.12
CA ASP A 819 0.12 -38.47 -9.17
C ASP A 819 -0.95 -39.13 -8.30
N ARG A 820 -0.61 -40.30 -7.76
CA ARG A 820 -1.40 -41.01 -6.75
C ARG A 820 -0.83 -40.71 -5.37
N VAL A 821 -1.68 -40.34 -4.43
CA VAL A 821 -1.30 -39.88 -3.08
C VAL A 821 -2.14 -40.63 -2.06
N LYS A 822 -1.53 -40.96 -0.92
CA LYS A 822 -2.28 -41.47 0.23
C LYS A 822 -2.92 -40.31 0.96
N ILE A 823 -4.13 -40.52 1.45
CA ILE A 823 -4.85 -39.54 2.27
C ILE A 823 -5.08 -40.06 3.68
N ASP A 824 -4.99 -39.16 4.66
CA ASP A 824 -5.40 -39.41 6.05
C ASP A 824 -6.50 -38.41 6.40
N ILE A 825 -7.52 -38.87 7.13
CA ILE A 825 -8.69 -38.04 7.51
C ILE A 825 -8.89 -37.93 9.01
N TYR A 826 -9.26 -36.74 9.45
CA TYR A 826 -9.44 -36.42 10.86
C TYR A 826 -10.76 -35.67 11.08
N PHE A 827 -11.44 -36.03 12.16
CA PHE A 827 -12.60 -35.31 12.68
C PHE A 827 -12.30 -34.93 14.12
N THR A 828 -12.37 -33.64 14.42
CA THR A 828 -12.06 -33.07 15.74
C THR A 828 -13.07 -32.00 16.10
N ASN A 829 -13.16 -31.61 17.37
CA ASN A 829 -13.95 -30.47 17.82
C ASN A 829 -13.05 -29.54 18.63
N GLU A 830 -13.15 -28.22 18.45
CA GLU A 830 -12.31 -27.23 19.13
C GLU A 830 -12.37 -27.30 20.66
N ASN A 831 -13.48 -27.78 21.22
CA ASN A 831 -13.70 -27.91 22.66
C ASN A 831 -13.46 -29.33 23.19
N ASP A 832 -12.82 -30.20 22.40
CA ASP A 832 -12.65 -31.64 22.69
C ASP A 832 -13.99 -32.38 22.92
N GLU A 833 -15.09 -31.87 22.37
CA GLU A 833 -16.41 -32.51 22.40
C GLU A 833 -16.55 -33.62 21.33
N GLU A 834 -17.60 -34.43 21.45
CA GLU A 834 -17.91 -35.44 20.43
C GLU A 834 -18.37 -34.74 19.14
N VAL A 835 -17.66 -34.99 18.03
CA VAL A 835 -17.98 -34.44 16.73
C VAL A 835 -19.38 -34.88 16.28
N SER A 836 -20.16 -33.95 15.73
CA SER A 836 -21.51 -34.23 15.27
C SER A 836 -21.58 -35.40 14.27
N LYS A 837 -22.45 -36.38 14.55
CA LYS A 837 -22.74 -37.48 13.60
C LYS A 837 -23.20 -36.97 12.23
N ARG A 838 -23.90 -35.83 12.19
CA ARG A 838 -24.30 -35.15 10.94
C ARG A 838 -23.10 -34.70 10.14
N PHE A 839 -22.13 -34.09 10.79
CA PHE A 839 -20.94 -33.55 10.16
C PHE A 839 -20.10 -34.68 9.55
N ILE A 840 -19.84 -35.74 10.35
CA ILE A 840 -19.13 -36.94 9.89
C ILE A 840 -19.86 -37.63 8.73
N TYR A 841 -21.15 -37.94 8.92
CA TYR A 841 -21.95 -38.67 7.92
C TYR A 841 -21.97 -37.95 6.57
N THR A 842 -22.23 -36.64 6.58
CA THR A 842 -22.30 -35.85 5.34
C THR A 842 -20.96 -35.84 4.63
N LEU A 843 -19.85 -35.57 5.32
CA LEU A 843 -18.52 -35.53 4.70
C LEU A 843 -18.08 -36.88 4.14
N LEU A 844 -18.40 -37.99 4.82
CA LEU A 844 -18.18 -39.34 4.27
C LEU A 844 -18.96 -39.55 2.97
N VAL A 845 -20.23 -39.17 2.92
CA VAL A 845 -21.04 -39.27 1.69
C VAL A 845 -20.42 -38.45 0.56
N LEU A 846 -19.97 -37.21 0.83
CA LEU A 846 -19.33 -36.36 -0.18
C LEU A 846 -18.04 -37.00 -0.70
N MET A 847 -17.20 -37.51 0.19
CA MET A 847 -15.97 -38.22 -0.20
C MET A 847 -16.26 -39.47 -1.02
N ILE A 848 -17.23 -40.30 -0.62
CA ILE A 848 -17.57 -41.53 -1.35
C ILE A 848 -18.00 -41.22 -2.78
N TRP A 849 -18.78 -40.14 -2.97
CA TRP A 849 -19.18 -39.69 -4.30
C TRP A 849 -18.01 -39.13 -5.12
N ASP A 850 -17.28 -38.15 -4.58
CA ASP A 850 -16.23 -37.45 -5.32
C ASP A 850 -15.03 -38.35 -5.60
N PHE A 851 -14.74 -39.30 -4.72
CA PHE A 851 -13.65 -40.28 -4.87
C PHE A 851 -14.10 -41.58 -5.55
N ARG A 852 -15.41 -41.70 -5.87
CA ARG A 852 -16.03 -42.87 -6.53
C ARG A 852 -15.82 -44.18 -5.77
N LEU A 853 -16.11 -44.16 -4.47
CA LEU A 853 -15.90 -45.28 -3.54
C LEU A 853 -17.18 -46.10 -3.29
N THR A 854 -18.20 -45.96 -4.14
CA THR A 854 -19.48 -46.68 -3.97
C THR A 854 -19.35 -48.20 -4.00
N ASP A 855 -18.26 -48.76 -4.51
CA ASP A 855 -18.02 -50.22 -4.46
C ASP A 855 -17.45 -50.67 -3.10
N LEU A 856 -16.93 -49.74 -2.30
CA LEU A 856 -16.34 -49.99 -0.98
C LEU A 856 -17.40 -49.95 0.15
N PHE A 857 -18.57 -49.37 -0.13
CA PHE A 857 -19.69 -49.12 0.79
C PHE A 857 -21.00 -49.60 0.19
#